data_AF-A0A7J6FB77-F1
#
_entry.id   AF-A0A7J6FB77-F1
#
_cell.length_a   1.000
_cell.length_b   1.000
_cell.length_c   1.000
_cell.angle_alpha   90.00
_cell.angle_beta   90.00
_cell.angle_gamma   90.00
#
_symmetry.space_group_name_H-M   'P 1'
#
loop_
_entity.id
_entity.type
_entity.pdbx_description
1 polymer ?
#
loop_
_entity_poly.entity_id
_entity_poly.type
_entity_poly.pdbx_seq_one_letter_code
_entity_poly.pdbx_strand_id
1 'polypeptide(L)'
;MYYSVCLYALSLLGSGMLFKRTSVVLVLILVSWAFQAARPPPPKTCGSPGGPPITAPRIKLRDGRFLAYKEYGVAKEVAKYKIVFLHGFVSCRHDALVAITLSPETIEELQIYVVGFDRPGYGESDPDPNRTVKSLALDVENLADQLGLGSKFYVMGFSMGGQAIWGCLKYIPNRLAGAGLIAPVVNYWWPSFPSNLSDTYYLQPPQDQWTLRVAHYLPWLTYWWNTQKWFPSSSVIIEKLETFSPQDLQLVMERLSEPELNRDKYKMQIRQQGDFESAHRDLRVGFGSWEFDPMTDLKNPFPNNEGSVHLWQGDEDRLVPVALQRYVVNKLPWIKYHELGVILVSWAFQATRPPLPKVCGSPGGPPITAPRIKLRDGRFLAYKEYGVAKEFAKHKIVFVHGFGSCRHDALVATTLSPETIEELQVYVVGFDRPGYGESDPDPNRTVKSLALDIEDLADQLGLGSKFYVMGFSMGGQAIWGCLKYIPNRLAGAGLIAPVVNYWWLSFPTNISTEAYYLQLPEDQWALRVAHYLPWLTYWWNTQKWFPSLSVKDEKLEIFSPQDLQLIMKRLSAPNNEREKYRMLVRQQGDFESVHRDLRVGFGSWEFDPMTDLKNPFPNNEGSVHLWQGDEDRLVPVALQRYIVNKLPWVKYHELAGLEMLKRIGLVLVIVLVSWGYQAIHPPPPKICGSPGGPPITAPRIKLRDGRHLAYKEYGVPLGVAKYKIIFVHAFGSCRHHTVVATTLSQEAIEELGVYIVGFDRPGYGESDPDPKRTMKSLALDIEELADQLGLGSKFYVIGFSMGGQAIWGCLKFIPNRLAGAGLIAPVINYWWPSFPKNLSTEAYYQQPPQDQWALRVAHYLPWLTYWWNTQKFFPASSVIASNPQTLSPQDMEIMKKLFSASGPDMKTYMAKQQGEFESLHRDMMIGFGSWEFDPMDDLKNPFPNNEGSVHLWQGDEDRLVPVVLQRYIASKIPWIHYHELSSAGHLFPLASGMNEAMMKVFLTGEK
;
A
#
# COMPACT_ATOMS: atom_id res chain seq x y z
N MET A 1 66.44 27.07 43.30
CA MET A 1 65.86 28.40 42.95
C MET A 1 65.70 29.30 44.18
N TYR A 2 65.03 28.88 45.26
CA TYR A 2 64.83 29.69 46.49
C TYR A 2 66.14 30.22 47.11
N TYR A 3 67.15 29.35 47.32
CA TYR A 3 68.45 29.76 47.88
C TYR A 3 69.24 30.72 46.96
N SER A 4 69.21 30.48 45.65
CA SER A 4 69.91 31.33 44.66
C SER A 4 69.28 32.71 44.53
N VAL A 5 67.95 32.82 44.65
CA VAL A 5 67.22 34.10 44.60
C VAL A 5 67.42 34.89 45.91
N CYS A 6 67.46 34.23 47.06
CA CYS A 6 67.78 34.89 48.33
C CYS A 6 69.23 35.39 48.39
N LEU A 7 70.20 34.63 47.89
CA LEU A 7 71.60 35.06 47.81
C LEU A 7 71.81 36.23 46.82
N TYR A 8 71.07 36.25 45.71
CA TYR A 8 71.08 37.37 44.76
C TYR A 8 70.38 38.62 45.33
N ALA A 9 69.32 38.44 46.12
CA ALA A 9 68.67 39.53 46.83
C ALA A 9 69.56 40.12 47.95
N LEU A 10 70.36 39.30 48.61
CA LEU A 10 71.34 39.74 49.62
C LEU A 10 72.55 40.43 48.99
N SER A 11 73.06 39.98 47.82
CA SER A 11 74.15 40.67 47.12
C SER A 11 73.74 42.04 46.56
N LEU A 12 72.45 42.23 46.29
CA LEU A 12 71.88 43.52 45.90
C LEU A 12 71.77 44.54 47.05
N LEU A 13 71.95 44.16 48.32
CA LEU A 13 71.85 45.08 49.47
C LEU A 13 73.10 45.97 49.67
N GLY A 14 74.21 45.72 48.94
CA GLY A 14 75.51 46.39 49.17
C GLY A 14 75.79 47.72 48.45
N SER A 15 74.91 48.23 47.57
CA SER A 15 75.19 49.48 46.81
C SER A 15 74.01 50.45 46.82
N GLY A 16 74.15 51.68 47.31
CA GLY A 16 73.02 52.56 47.68
C GLY A 16 72.10 53.02 46.55
N MET A 17 70.80 52.65 46.61
CA MET A 17 69.64 53.41 46.09
C MET A 17 68.34 52.73 46.56
N LEU A 18 67.60 53.37 47.46
CA LEU A 18 66.59 52.72 48.33
C LEU A 18 65.19 52.57 47.69
N PHE A 19 64.79 53.40 46.72
CA PHE A 19 63.37 53.52 46.34
C PHE A 19 62.88 52.58 45.21
N LYS A 20 63.75 52.12 44.31
CA LYS A 20 63.40 51.07 43.32
C LYS A 20 63.47 49.65 43.90
N ARG A 21 64.12 49.49 45.06
CA ARG A 21 64.37 48.18 45.70
C ARG A 21 63.22 47.70 46.56
N THR A 22 62.54 48.60 47.27
CA THR A 22 61.33 48.27 48.03
C THR A 22 60.22 47.74 47.14
N SER A 23 60.03 48.30 45.93
CA SER A 23 59.03 47.81 44.97
C SER A 23 59.37 46.42 44.43
N VAL A 24 60.64 46.12 44.13
CA VAL A 24 61.04 44.78 43.66
C VAL A 24 60.95 43.76 44.79
N VAL A 25 61.33 44.12 46.02
CA VAL A 25 61.16 43.24 47.19
C VAL A 25 59.69 43.04 47.52
N LEU A 26 58.84 44.07 47.44
CA LEU A 26 57.38 43.91 47.59
C LEU A 26 56.81 43.01 46.50
N VAL A 27 57.21 43.18 45.24
CA VAL A 27 56.77 42.32 44.14
C VAL A 27 57.26 40.88 44.35
N LEU A 28 58.50 40.66 44.78
CA LEU A 28 59.00 39.32 45.09
C LEU A 28 58.32 38.69 46.32
N ILE A 29 57.99 39.48 47.34
CA ILE A 29 57.20 39.04 48.50
C ILE A 29 55.77 38.72 48.06
N LEU A 30 55.11 39.58 47.28
CA LEU A 30 53.76 39.35 46.75
C LEU A 30 53.72 38.14 45.81
N VAL A 31 54.74 37.95 44.96
CA VAL A 31 54.89 36.78 44.09
C VAL A 31 55.17 35.53 44.93
N SER A 32 55.98 35.61 45.98
CA SER A 32 56.22 34.51 46.90
C SER A 32 54.99 34.17 47.74
N TRP A 33 54.21 35.17 48.14
CA TRP A 33 52.98 35.02 48.90
C TRP A 33 51.87 34.45 48.02
N ALA A 34 51.73 34.95 46.79
CA ALA A 34 50.86 34.37 45.77
C ALA A 34 51.27 32.93 45.42
N PHE A 35 52.56 32.64 45.33
CA PHE A 35 53.07 31.29 45.09
C PHE A 35 52.84 30.34 46.27
N GLN A 36 52.93 30.82 47.52
CA GLN A 36 52.59 30.02 48.70
C GLN A 36 51.08 29.82 48.83
N ALA A 37 50.27 30.88 48.65
CA ALA A 37 48.82 30.82 48.64
C ALA A 37 48.27 29.96 47.50
N ALA A 38 49.05 29.76 46.43
CA ALA A 38 48.66 28.92 45.31
C ALA A 38 48.88 27.42 45.53
N ARG A 39 49.69 27.03 46.53
CA ARG A 39 49.99 25.63 46.82
C ARG A 39 48.89 25.00 47.66
N PRO A 40 48.53 23.73 47.40
CA PRO A 40 47.66 23.00 48.31
C PRO A 40 48.31 22.87 49.70
N PRO A 41 47.52 22.87 50.78
CA PRO A 41 48.01 22.51 52.10
C PRO A 41 48.55 21.07 52.06
N PRO A 42 49.55 20.74 52.89
CA PRO A 42 50.09 19.38 52.94
C PRO A 42 48.96 18.38 53.28
N PRO A 43 48.90 17.23 52.58
CA PRO A 43 47.87 16.24 52.81
C PRO A 43 47.94 15.66 54.23
N LYS A 44 46.78 15.48 54.86
CA LYS A 44 46.67 14.85 56.18
C LYS A 44 46.83 13.34 56.01
N THR A 45 48.07 12.87 56.07
CA THR A 45 48.41 11.46 55.84
C THR A 45 47.70 10.57 56.88
N CYS A 46 46.96 9.55 56.41
CA CYS A 46 46.22 8.65 57.30
C CYS A 46 47.17 7.90 58.23
N GLY A 47 46.88 7.91 59.54
CA GLY A 47 47.71 7.31 60.59
C GLY A 47 48.88 8.16 61.08
N SER A 48 49.09 9.37 60.54
CA SER A 48 50.04 10.35 61.08
C SER A 48 49.43 11.13 62.27
N PRO A 49 50.24 11.74 63.16
CA PRO A 49 49.73 12.59 64.24
C PRO A 49 48.85 13.73 63.69
N GLY A 50 47.56 13.74 64.05
CA GLY A 50 46.58 14.72 63.56
C GLY A 50 45.93 14.39 62.19
N GLY A 51 46.27 13.25 61.59
CA GLY A 51 45.63 12.71 60.38
C GLY A 51 44.45 11.77 60.67
N PRO A 52 43.63 11.42 59.64
CA PRO A 52 42.54 10.45 59.78
C PRO A 52 43.04 9.05 60.15
N PRO A 53 42.21 8.21 60.79
CA PRO A 53 42.58 6.83 61.10
C PRO A 53 42.71 5.96 59.84
N ILE A 54 43.50 4.89 59.96
CA ILE A 54 43.59 3.83 58.94
C ILE A 54 42.57 2.74 59.28
N THR A 55 41.74 2.39 58.32
CA THR A 55 40.68 1.37 58.43
C THR A 55 40.69 0.35 57.30
N ALA A 56 41.41 0.63 56.20
CA ALA A 56 41.50 -0.26 55.04
C ALA A 56 42.72 -1.18 55.10
N PRO A 57 42.66 -2.35 54.42
CA PRO A 57 43.86 -3.07 54.03
C PRO A 57 44.79 -2.18 53.21
N ARG A 58 46.08 -2.21 53.54
CA ARG A 58 47.11 -1.46 52.81
C ARG A 58 48.33 -2.33 52.53
N ILE A 59 48.94 -2.10 51.37
CA ILE A 59 50.22 -2.69 50.98
C ILE A 59 51.31 -1.64 51.00
N LYS A 60 52.54 -2.04 51.35
CA LYS A 60 53.71 -1.16 51.31
C LYS A 60 54.41 -1.30 49.96
N LEU A 61 54.57 -0.17 49.27
CA LEU A 61 55.31 -0.06 48.02
C LEU A 61 56.83 -0.09 48.26
N ARG A 62 57.58 -0.30 47.18
CA ARG A 62 59.07 -0.35 47.21
C ARG A 62 59.71 0.95 47.70
N ASP A 63 59.06 2.09 47.48
CA ASP A 63 59.53 3.41 47.93
C ASP A 63 59.08 3.77 49.36
N GLY A 64 58.38 2.86 50.04
CA GLY A 64 57.94 3.01 51.42
C GLY A 64 56.54 3.57 51.60
N ARG A 65 55.89 4.08 50.54
CA ARG A 65 54.49 4.54 50.58
C ARG A 65 53.52 3.37 50.75
N PHE A 66 52.35 3.61 51.34
CA PHE A 66 51.26 2.65 51.43
C PHE A 66 50.16 2.91 50.40
N LEU A 67 49.64 1.86 49.76
CA LEU A 67 48.40 1.93 48.98
C LEU A 67 47.28 1.18 49.68
N ALA A 68 46.13 1.83 49.85
CA ALA A 68 44.91 1.22 50.35
C ALA A 68 44.10 0.59 49.22
N TYR A 69 43.55 -0.58 49.47
CA TYR A 69 42.84 -1.37 48.45
C TYR A 69 41.61 -2.07 49.01
N LYS A 70 40.77 -2.56 48.09
CA LYS A 70 39.61 -3.39 48.38
C LYS A 70 39.47 -4.48 47.33
N GLU A 71 39.22 -5.70 47.80
CA GLU A 71 39.07 -6.90 46.99
C GLU A 71 37.59 -7.23 46.77
N TYR A 72 37.28 -7.77 45.60
CA TYR A 72 35.95 -8.16 45.15
C TYR A 72 36.02 -9.45 44.35
N GLY A 73 34.90 -10.18 44.31
CA GLY A 73 34.77 -11.41 43.54
C GLY A 73 35.29 -12.65 44.27
N VAL A 74 35.68 -13.67 43.50
CA VAL A 74 36.18 -14.93 44.07
C VAL A 74 37.57 -14.76 44.69
N ALA A 75 37.98 -15.69 45.56
CA ALA A 75 39.32 -15.67 46.17
C ALA A 75 40.43 -15.73 45.09
N LYS A 76 41.49 -14.92 45.26
CA LYS A 76 42.57 -14.77 44.26
C LYS A 76 43.33 -16.07 43.97
N GLU A 77 43.28 -17.04 44.88
CA GLU A 77 43.90 -18.36 44.75
C GLU A 77 43.18 -19.24 43.73
N VAL A 78 41.86 -19.05 43.56
CA VAL A 78 41.02 -19.79 42.60
C VAL A 78 40.65 -18.96 41.37
N ALA A 79 40.97 -17.66 41.36
CA ALA A 79 40.62 -16.76 40.28
C ALA A 79 41.40 -17.05 38.99
N LYS A 80 40.65 -17.20 37.89
CA LYS A 80 41.21 -17.30 36.54
C LYS A 80 41.58 -15.94 35.97
N TYR A 81 40.74 -14.92 36.22
CA TYR A 81 40.96 -13.56 35.77
C TYR A 81 41.17 -12.64 36.97
N LYS A 82 42.38 -12.09 37.09
CA LYS A 82 42.77 -11.17 38.16
C LYS A 82 42.88 -9.75 37.59
N ILE A 83 42.00 -8.87 38.03
CA ILE A 83 41.81 -7.54 37.45
C ILE A 83 42.19 -6.47 38.49
N VAL A 84 43.11 -5.59 38.14
CA VAL A 84 43.36 -4.35 38.88
C VAL A 84 42.49 -3.25 38.27
N PHE A 85 41.56 -2.71 39.06
CA PHE A 85 40.63 -1.67 38.64
C PHE A 85 41.10 -0.28 39.08
N LEU A 86 41.07 0.67 38.16
CA LEU A 86 41.45 2.07 38.35
C LEU A 86 40.22 2.97 38.25
N HIS A 87 39.87 3.60 39.38
CA HIS A 87 38.65 4.41 39.54
C HIS A 87 38.64 5.70 38.69
N GLY A 88 37.49 6.36 38.57
CA GLY A 88 37.33 7.64 37.88
C GLY A 88 37.93 8.84 38.61
N PHE A 89 37.69 10.05 38.11
CA PHE A 89 38.08 11.30 38.79
C PHE A 89 37.24 11.50 40.07
N VAL A 90 37.85 12.00 41.14
CA VAL A 90 37.18 12.22 42.45
C VAL A 90 36.47 10.94 42.94
N SER A 91 37.21 9.83 42.99
CA SER A 91 36.70 8.51 43.42
C SER A 91 37.74 7.76 44.27
N CYS A 92 37.43 6.53 44.69
CA CYS A 92 38.26 5.73 45.61
C CYS A 92 38.15 4.22 45.34
N ARG A 93 38.87 3.40 46.11
CA ARG A 93 38.93 1.93 46.06
C ARG A 93 37.57 1.23 46.06
N HIS A 94 36.53 1.89 46.55
CA HIS A 94 35.20 1.33 46.65
C HIS A 94 34.41 1.33 45.34
N ASP A 95 34.83 2.15 44.38
CA ASP A 95 34.17 2.39 43.10
C ASP A 95 34.71 1.47 41.99
N ALA A 96 34.94 0.19 42.32
CA ALA A 96 35.31 -0.82 41.34
C ALA A 96 34.08 -1.20 40.50
N LEU A 97 33.67 -0.31 39.59
CA LEU A 97 32.42 -0.38 38.81
C LEU A 97 32.17 -1.78 38.24
N VAL A 98 33.20 -2.37 37.65
CA VAL A 98 33.13 -3.72 37.04
C VAL A 98 32.73 -4.79 38.07
N ALA A 99 33.26 -4.72 39.29
CA ALA A 99 32.96 -5.69 40.33
C ALA A 99 31.56 -5.48 40.95
N ILE A 100 31.06 -4.24 40.98
CA ILE A 100 29.78 -3.92 41.62
C ILE A 100 28.58 -3.97 40.65
N THR A 101 28.83 -4.08 39.34
CA THR A 101 27.77 -4.20 38.31
C THR A 101 27.68 -5.59 37.68
N LEU A 102 28.67 -6.46 37.88
CA LEU A 102 28.60 -7.85 37.42
C LEU A 102 27.68 -8.67 38.33
N SER A 103 26.91 -9.59 37.73
CA SER A 103 26.08 -10.51 38.50
C SER A 103 26.95 -11.50 39.28
N PRO A 104 26.53 -11.95 40.48
CA PRO A 104 27.25 -12.95 41.26
C PRO A 104 27.54 -14.22 40.45
N GLU A 105 26.59 -14.65 39.62
CA GLU A 105 26.73 -15.85 38.78
C GLU A 105 27.86 -15.69 37.77
N THR A 106 27.98 -14.51 37.15
CA THR A 106 29.05 -14.22 36.18
C THR A 106 30.43 -14.20 36.85
N ILE A 107 30.50 -13.64 38.07
CA ILE A 107 31.72 -13.59 38.86
C ILE A 107 32.19 -15.02 39.23
N GLU A 108 31.27 -15.87 39.64
CA GLU A 108 31.56 -17.27 39.98
C GLU A 108 31.91 -18.11 38.75
N GLU A 109 31.10 -18.04 37.68
CA GLU A 109 31.29 -18.81 36.45
C GLU A 109 32.65 -18.51 35.80
N LEU A 110 33.01 -17.23 35.71
CA LEU A 110 34.26 -16.81 35.10
C LEU A 110 35.43 -16.79 36.09
N GLN A 111 35.19 -17.03 37.38
CA GLN A 111 36.19 -16.98 38.45
C GLN A 111 36.97 -15.66 38.46
N ILE A 112 36.25 -14.55 38.53
CA ILE A 112 36.81 -13.19 38.46
C ILE A 112 37.18 -12.69 39.85
N TYR A 113 38.43 -12.21 39.98
CA TYR A 113 38.91 -11.44 41.11
C TYR A 113 39.19 -10.00 40.65
N VAL A 114 38.66 -9.01 41.39
CA VAL A 114 38.92 -7.59 41.12
C VAL A 114 39.48 -6.92 42.37
N VAL A 115 40.55 -6.16 42.21
CA VAL A 115 41.08 -5.27 43.25
C VAL A 115 41.00 -3.83 42.79
N GLY A 116 40.25 -3.01 43.53
CA GLY A 116 40.27 -1.55 43.42
C GLY A 116 41.22 -0.96 44.45
N PHE A 117 41.96 0.09 44.12
CA PHE A 117 42.85 0.77 45.07
C PHE A 117 42.68 2.28 45.02
N ASP A 118 42.98 2.95 46.14
CA ASP A 118 43.02 4.41 46.18
C ASP A 118 44.30 4.88 45.49
N ARG A 119 44.19 5.69 44.43
CA ARG A 119 45.39 6.34 43.84
C ARG A 119 46.14 7.15 44.91
N PRO A 120 47.47 7.36 44.79
CA PRO A 120 48.26 8.08 45.78
C PRO A 120 47.63 9.43 46.19
N GLY A 121 47.37 9.61 47.49
CA GLY A 121 46.70 10.79 48.06
C GLY A 121 45.17 10.72 48.12
N TYR A 122 44.51 9.79 47.42
CA TYR A 122 43.09 9.50 47.65
C TYR A 122 42.93 8.52 48.81
N GLY A 123 41.76 8.56 49.46
CA GLY A 123 41.40 7.58 50.48
C GLY A 123 42.51 7.40 51.51
N GLU A 124 42.94 6.17 51.75
CA GLU A 124 43.95 5.84 52.77
C GLU A 124 45.35 5.57 52.19
N SER A 125 45.55 5.86 50.90
CA SER A 125 46.85 5.73 50.22
C SER A 125 47.73 6.94 50.46
N ASP A 126 49.01 6.70 50.77
CA ASP A 126 49.97 7.77 50.98
C ASP A 126 50.13 8.65 49.72
N PRO A 127 50.30 9.97 49.88
CA PRO A 127 50.45 10.90 48.77
C PRO A 127 51.81 10.73 48.05
N ASP A 128 51.79 10.83 46.72
CA ASP A 128 53.00 10.92 45.89
C ASP A 128 53.20 12.36 45.38
N PRO A 129 54.13 13.15 45.96
CA PRO A 129 54.40 14.55 45.55
C PRO A 129 54.97 14.66 44.14
N ASN A 130 55.56 13.59 43.62
CA ASN A 130 56.20 13.55 42.31
C ASN A 130 55.42 12.66 41.34
N ARG A 131 54.11 12.52 41.56
CA ARG A 131 53.26 11.64 40.76
C ARG A 131 53.37 11.94 39.26
N THR A 132 53.58 10.88 38.49
CA THR A 132 53.60 10.88 37.03
C THR A 132 52.77 9.71 36.50
N VAL A 133 52.50 9.70 35.20
CA VAL A 133 51.88 8.55 34.53
C VAL A 133 52.73 7.29 34.71
N LYS A 134 54.06 7.44 34.73
CA LYS A 134 55.01 6.35 34.97
C LYS A 134 54.95 5.84 36.40
N SER A 135 54.97 6.72 37.41
CA SER A 135 54.90 6.27 38.81
C SER A 135 53.59 5.56 39.11
N LEU A 136 52.47 6.00 38.52
CA LEU A 136 51.18 5.30 38.63
C LEU A 136 51.21 3.89 38.03
N ALA A 137 51.86 3.68 36.88
CA ALA A 137 51.99 2.36 36.29
C ALA A 137 52.86 1.42 37.17
N LEU A 138 53.95 1.94 37.73
CA LEU A 138 54.80 1.18 38.64
C LEU A 138 54.10 0.88 39.99
N ASP A 139 53.25 1.79 40.47
CA ASP A 139 52.41 1.55 41.64
C ASP A 139 51.43 0.39 41.39
N VAL A 140 50.84 0.29 40.19
CA VAL A 140 49.98 -0.84 39.78
C VAL A 140 50.76 -2.16 39.73
N GLU A 141 51.97 -2.15 39.15
CA GLU A 141 52.83 -3.34 39.14
C GLU A 141 53.17 -3.81 40.56
N ASN A 142 53.57 -2.87 41.42
CA ASN A 142 53.96 -3.15 42.79
C ASN A 142 52.78 -3.68 43.62
N LEU A 143 51.59 -3.09 43.44
CA LEU A 143 50.35 -3.57 44.03
C LEU A 143 50.09 -5.03 43.64
N ALA A 144 50.21 -5.34 42.35
CA ALA A 144 50.00 -6.69 41.86
C ALA A 144 51.03 -7.69 42.42
N ASP A 145 52.30 -7.29 42.55
CA ASP A 145 53.36 -8.10 43.16
C ASP A 145 53.06 -8.39 44.63
N GLN A 146 52.76 -7.35 45.43
CA GLN A 146 52.50 -7.48 46.86
C GLN A 146 51.25 -8.31 47.17
N LEU A 147 50.24 -8.26 46.30
CA LEU A 147 49.02 -9.04 46.44
C LEU A 147 49.13 -10.48 45.91
N GLY A 148 50.22 -10.80 45.18
CA GLY A 148 50.44 -12.13 44.61
C GLY A 148 49.55 -12.42 43.40
N LEU A 149 49.32 -11.43 42.53
CA LEU A 149 48.45 -11.61 41.36
C LEU A 149 49.08 -12.47 40.25
N GLY A 150 50.39 -12.72 40.32
CA GLY A 150 51.13 -13.54 39.36
C GLY A 150 51.94 -12.71 38.36
N SER A 151 52.53 -13.40 37.38
CA SER A 151 53.41 -12.78 36.38
C SER A 151 52.67 -11.86 35.40
N LYS A 152 51.41 -12.19 35.05
CA LYS A 152 50.52 -11.38 34.23
C LYS A 152 49.16 -11.19 34.89
N PHE A 153 48.58 -9.99 34.74
CA PHE A 153 47.25 -9.63 35.26
C PHE A 153 46.51 -8.66 34.32
N TYR A 154 45.21 -8.50 34.51
CA TYR A 154 44.39 -7.59 33.71
C TYR A 154 44.30 -6.22 34.39
N VAL A 155 44.22 -5.16 33.60
CA VAL A 155 43.97 -3.81 34.10
C VAL A 155 42.72 -3.23 33.46
N MET A 156 41.89 -2.55 34.26
CA MET A 156 40.71 -1.88 33.72
C MET A 156 40.55 -0.51 34.36
N GLY A 157 40.32 0.53 33.55
CA GLY A 157 40.24 1.91 34.02
C GLY A 157 39.00 2.61 33.49
N PHE A 158 38.28 3.29 34.38
CA PHE A 158 37.15 4.15 34.03
C PHE A 158 37.56 5.62 34.05
N SER A 159 37.18 6.42 33.05
CA SER A 159 37.42 7.86 33.02
C SER A 159 38.92 8.19 33.23
N MET A 160 39.28 8.98 34.24
CA MET A 160 40.69 9.26 34.58
C MET A 160 41.49 8.04 35.01
N GLY A 161 40.86 6.89 35.32
CA GLY A 161 41.57 5.62 35.46
C GLY A 161 42.31 5.22 34.18
N GLY A 162 41.82 5.66 33.01
CA GLY A 162 42.48 5.44 31.72
C GLY A 162 43.89 6.02 31.62
N GLN A 163 44.20 7.11 32.34
CA GLN A 163 45.54 7.71 32.35
C GLN A 163 46.60 6.72 32.83
N ALA A 164 46.27 5.92 33.85
CA ALA A 164 47.16 4.92 34.41
C ALA A 164 47.26 3.71 33.48
N ILE A 165 46.17 3.34 32.80
CA ILE A 165 46.18 2.26 31.80
C ILE A 165 47.12 2.61 30.64
N TRP A 166 47.09 3.84 30.12
CA TRP A 166 48.04 4.29 29.11
C TRP A 166 49.49 4.18 29.61
N GLY A 167 49.74 4.51 30.88
CA GLY A 167 51.04 4.28 31.53
C GLY A 167 51.41 2.81 31.63
N CYS A 168 50.47 1.94 32.01
CA CYS A 168 50.70 0.49 32.10
C CYS A 168 51.07 -0.11 30.74
N LEU A 169 50.36 0.29 29.68
CA LEU A 169 50.65 -0.10 28.30
C LEU A 169 52.05 0.32 27.85
N LYS A 170 52.56 1.45 28.36
CA LYS A 170 53.91 1.94 28.04
C LYS A 170 55.01 1.28 28.86
N TYR A 171 54.85 1.24 30.19
CA TYR A 171 55.95 0.98 31.11
C TYR A 171 55.99 -0.45 31.66
N ILE A 172 54.85 -1.13 31.73
CA ILE A 172 54.76 -2.52 32.20
C ILE A 172 53.98 -3.45 31.24
N PRO A 173 54.10 -3.32 29.90
CA PRO A 173 53.28 -4.09 28.97
C PRO A 173 53.43 -5.61 29.15
N ASN A 174 54.63 -6.07 29.53
CA ASN A 174 54.94 -7.49 29.74
C ASN A 174 54.22 -8.10 30.94
N ARG A 175 53.71 -7.27 31.86
CA ARG A 175 52.93 -7.68 33.03
C ARG A 175 51.43 -7.78 32.76
N LEU A 176 50.98 -7.38 31.58
CA LEU A 176 49.55 -7.35 31.26
C LEU A 176 49.12 -8.65 30.59
N ALA A 177 47.95 -9.15 30.98
CA ALA A 177 47.20 -10.20 30.27
C ALA A 177 46.12 -9.59 29.35
N GLY A 178 45.70 -8.36 29.62
CA GLY A 178 44.76 -7.58 28.83
C GLY A 178 44.48 -6.24 29.49
N ALA A 179 43.92 -5.30 28.72
CA ALA A 179 43.59 -3.97 29.22
C ALA A 179 42.21 -3.50 28.75
N GLY A 180 41.44 -2.90 29.65
CA GLY A 180 40.14 -2.28 29.37
C GLY A 180 40.15 -0.79 29.69
N LEU A 181 39.80 0.03 28.71
CA LEU A 181 39.63 1.48 28.82
C LEU A 181 38.15 1.80 28.69
N ILE A 182 37.51 2.34 29.72
CA ILE A 182 36.08 2.67 29.72
C ILE A 182 35.94 4.19 29.84
N ALA A 183 35.38 4.81 28.80
CA ALA A 183 35.27 6.27 28.64
C ALA A 183 36.56 7.01 29.05
N PRO A 184 37.75 6.59 28.57
CA PRO A 184 39.01 7.04 29.15
C PRO A 184 39.26 8.52 28.88
N VAL A 185 39.69 9.27 29.89
CA VAL A 185 40.09 10.67 29.66
C VAL A 185 41.31 10.74 28.74
N VAL A 186 41.30 11.72 27.84
CA VAL A 186 42.36 11.98 26.86
C VAL A 186 42.99 13.35 27.13
N ASN A 187 44.30 13.45 26.94
CA ASN A 187 44.99 14.73 27.02
C ASN A 187 44.90 15.46 25.67
N TYR A 188 44.17 16.58 25.64
CA TYR A 188 43.94 17.39 24.43
C TYR A 188 45.23 17.95 23.79
N TRP A 189 46.34 17.94 24.52
CA TRP A 189 47.65 18.45 24.12
C TRP A 189 48.65 17.35 23.74
N TRP A 190 48.21 16.12 23.47
CA TRP A 190 49.10 15.13 22.86
C TRP A 190 49.61 15.65 21.51
N PRO A 191 50.94 15.68 21.27
CA PRO A 191 51.52 16.27 20.06
C PRO A 191 50.96 15.73 18.74
N SER A 192 50.53 14.46 18.73
CA SER A 192 49.98 13.80 17.54
C SER A 192 48.54 14.20 17.20
N PHE A 193 47.86 14.97 18.06
CA PHE A 193 46.51 15.44 17.76
C PHE A 193 46.55 16.62 16.79
N PRO A 194 45.81 16.57 15.67
CA PRO A 194 45.72 17.70 14.77
C PRO A 194 44.94 18.84 15.45
N SER A 195 45.25 20.08 15.09
CA SER A 195 44.70 21.28 15.76
C SER A 195 43.16 21.28 15.81
N ASN A 196 42.50 20.85 14.74
CA ASN A 196 41.04 20.76 14.66
C ASN A 196 40.44 19.72 15.62
N LEU A 197 41.19 18.67 15.96
CA LEU A 197 40.76 17.68 16.94
C LEU A 197 41.04 18.18 18.37
N SER A 198 42.17 18.85 18.58
CA SER A 198 42.44 19.57 19.82
C SER A 198 41.37 20.62 20.13
N ASP A 199 40.75 21.23 19.10
CA ASP A 199 39.63 22.17 19.25
C ASP A 199 38.35 21.54 19.80
N THR A 200 38.21 20.20 19.83
CA THR A 200 37.07 19.53 20.53
C THR A 200 37.05 19.83 22.02
N TYR A 201 38.17 20.27 22.59
CA TYR A 201 38.25 20.90 23.91
C TYR A 201 37.22 22.02 24.11
N TYR A 202 36.93 22.82 23.07
CA TYR A 202 35.99 23.94 23.16
C TYR A 202 34.53 23.51 23.29
N LEU A 203 34.24 22.21 23.15
CA LEU A 203 32.92 21.63 23.43
C LEU A 203 32.65 21.50 24.94
N GLN A 204 33.69 21.56 25.77
CA GLN A 204 33.55 21.51 27.23
C GLN A 204 32.93 22.81 27.78
N PRO A 205 32.25 22.79 28.94
CA PRO A 205 31.79 24.01 29.60
C PRO A 205 32.94 25.01 29.84
N PRO A 206 32.71 26.34 29.76
CA PRO A 206 33.77 27.34 29.92
C PRO A 206 34.62 27.20 31.19
N GLN A 207 34.01 26.75 32.29
CA GLN A 207 34.69 26.51 33.58
C GLN A 207 35.67 25.33 33.54
N ASP A 208 35.32 24.25 32.81
CA ASP A 208 36.18 23.07 32.66
C ASP A 208 37.31 23.36 31.68
N GLN A 209 36.99 24.06 30.59
CA GLN A 209 37.98 24.62 29.69
C GLN A 209 39.12 25.32 30.46
N TRP A 210 38.79 26.34 31.25
CA TRP A 210 39.80 27.05 32.02
C TRP A 210 40.55 26.17 33.02
N THR A 211 39.86 25.25 33.71
CA THR A 211 40.49 24.30 34.63
C THR A 211 41.56 23.46 33.92
N LEU A 212 41.23 22.90 32.76
CA LEU A 212 42.14 22.07 31.97
C LEU A 212 43.32 22.88 31.43
N ARG A 213 43.11 24.12 30.98
CA ARG A 213 44.20 25.03 30.56
C ARG A 213 45.15 25.37 31.69
N VAL A 214 44.62 25.66 32.88
CA VAL A 214 45.45 25.91 34.06
C VAL A 214 46.21 24.65 34.42
N ALA A 215 45.58 23.46 34.35
CA ALA A 215 46.27 22.19 34.57
C ALA A 215 47.41 21.92 33.58
N HIS A 216 47.24 22.32 32.32
CA HIS A 216 48.27 22.15 31.29
C HIS A 216 49.39 23.19 31.37
N TYR A 217 49.06 24.49 31.28
CA TYR A 217 50.04 25.56 31.13
C TYR A 217 50.59 26.08 32.45
N LEU A 218 49.80 26.04 33.53
CA LEU A 218 50.15 26.57 34.85
C LEU A 218 49.81 25.57 35.96
N PRO A 219 50.31 24.32 35.90
CA PRO A 219 49.88 23.23 36.78
C PRO A 219 50.01 23.54 38.27
N TRP A 220 50.94 24.41 38.66
CA TRP A 220 51.14 24.84 40.05
C TRP A 220 50.02 25.76 40.58
N LEU A 221 49.19 26.35 39.71
CA LEU A 221 48.07 27.23 40.05
C LEU A 221 46.73 26.48 40.12
N THR A 222 46.69 25.20 39.73
CA THR A 222 45.46 24.39 39.67
C THR A 222 44.67 24.36 40.97
N TYR A 223 45.36 24.18 42.10
CA TYR A 223 44.74 24.19 43.42
C TYR A 223 44.06 25.52 43.73
N TRP A 224 44.83 26.61 43.65
CA TRP A 224 44.31 27.96 43.86
C TRP A 224 43.08 28.24 43.00
N TRP A 225 43.18 27.95 41.71
CA TRP A 225 42.15 28.20 40.70
C TRP A 225 40.80 27.60 41.09
N ASN A 226 40.76 26.31 41.43
CA ASN A 226 39.49 25.64 41.74
C ASN A 226 39.00 25.89 43.17
N THR A 227 39.78 26.53 44.04
CA THR A 227 39.35 26.90 45.40
C THR A 227 38.79 28.32 45.51
N GLN A 228 38.83 29.12 44.44
CA GLN A 228 38.30 30.48 44.44
C GLN A 228 36.77 30.48 44.37
N LYS A 229 36.10 31.26 45.22
CA LYS A 229 34.62 31.39 45.22
C LYS A 229 34.06 32.23 44.06
N TRP A 230 34.90 33.03 43.42
CA TRP A 230 34.54 34.05 42.42
C TRP A 230 34.86 33.59 40.99
N PHE A 231 35.50 32.43 40.84
CA PHE A 231 35.65 31.73 39.56
C PHE A 231 34.99 30.35 39.66
N PRO A 232 34.27 29.90 38.63
CA PRO A 232 33.63 28.59 38.67
C PRO A 232 34.70 27.49 38.59
N SER A 233 34.78 26.66 39.65
CA SER A 233 35.57 25.42 39.65
C SER A 233 35.02 24.44 38.60
N SER A 234 35.84 23.45 38.20
CA SER A 234 35.40 22.41 37.26
C SER A 234 34.05 21.80 37.64
N SER A 235 33.18 21.62 36.63
CA SER A 235 31.84 21.03 36.76
C SER A 235 31.87 19.67 37.47
N VAL A 236 32.90 18.87 37.23
CA VAL A 236 33.07 17.54 37.82
C VAL A 236 33.48 17.64 39.30
N ILE A 237 34.24 18.66 39.69
CA ILE A 237 34.63 18.92 41.09
C ILE A 237 33.42 19.39 41.93
N ILE A 238 32.55 20.20 41.34
CA ILE A 238 31.34 20.72 41.98
C ILE A 238 30.09 19.86 41.73
N GLU A 239 30.25 18.69 41.09
CA GLU A 239 29.19 17.72 40.80
C GLU A 239 27.98 18.33 40.05
N LYS A 240 28.21 19.19 39.05
CA LYS A 240 27.13 19.76 38.23
C LYS A 240 26.51 18.67 37.36
N LEU A 241 25.24 18.35 37.60
CA LEU A 241 24.50 17.30 36.88
C LEU A 241 24.27 17.62 35.39
N GLU A 242 24.34 18.89 35.01
CA GLU A 242 24.12 19.38 33.64
C GLU A 242 25.15 18.87 32.62
N THR A 243 26.30 18.35 33.09
CA THR A 243 27.36 17.81 32.22
C THR A 243 27.14 16.36 31.81
N PHE A 244 26.18 15.67 32.40
CA PHE A 244 25.81 14.31 32.00
C PHE A 244 24.82 14.33 30.83
N SER A 245 24.83 13.28 30.01
CA SER A 245 23.70 13.03 29.11
C SER A 245 22.44 12.76 29.95
N PRO A 246 21.23 12.99 29.41
CA PRO A 246 20.00 12.63 30.12
C PRO A 246 19.95 11.17 30.59
N GLN A 247 20.57 10.26 29.85
CA GLN A 247 20.60 8.83 30.14
C GLN A 247 21.63 8.49 31.20
N ASP A 248 22.81 9.11 31.16
CA ASP A 248 23.77 9.02 32.26
C ASP A 248 23.15 9.58 33.55
N LEU A 249 22.40 10.68 33.46
CA LEU A 249 21.70 11.25 34.61
C LEU A 249 20.67 10.28 35.19
N GLN A 250 19.92 9.56 34.34
CA GLN A 250 18.98 8.54 34.78
C GLN A 250 19.69 7.37 35.48
N LEU A 251 20.74 6.81 34.87
CA LEU A 251 21.52 5.72 35.46
C LEU A 251 22.17 6.14 36.78
N VAL A 252 22.68 7.37 36.85
CA VAL A 252 23.21 7.97 38.07
C VAL A 252 22.09 8.09 39.11
N MET A 253 20.90 8.58 38.75
CA MET A 253 19.77 8.69 39.68
C MET A 253 19.27 7.33 40.19
N GLU A 254 19.15 6.33 39.33
CA GLU A 254 18.79 4.96 39.69
C GLU A 254 19.80 4.37 40.68
N ARG A 255 21.10 4.51 40.39
CA ARG A 255 22.15 4.03 41.28
C ARG A 255 22.20 4.80 42.61
N LEU A 256 21.92 6.10 42.59
CA LEU A 256 21.83 6.94 43.80
C LEU A 256 20.64 6.56 44.70
N SER A 257 19.67 5.81 44.19
CA SER A 257 18.51 5.33 44.97
C SER A 257 18.77 4.01 45.72
N GLU A 258 19.92 3.36 45.47
CA GLU A 258 20.28 2.10 46.14
C GLU A 258 20.67 2.31 47.62
N PRO A 259 20.01 1.66 48.58
CA PRO A 259 20.25 1.86 50.02
C PRO A 259 21.66 1.54 50.50
N GLU A 260 22.39 0.67 49.79
CA GLU A 260 23.74 0.22 50.15
C GLU A 260 24.84 1.24 49.81
N LEU A 261 24.54 2.23 48.96
CA LEU A 261 25.50 3.23 48.50
C LEU A 261 25.48 4.46 49.44
N ASN A 262 26.13 4.36 50.61
CA ASN A 262 26.23 5.49 51.55
C ASN A 262 27.12 6.62 50.98
N ARG A 263 26.49 7.54 50.24
CA ARG A 263 27.13 8.66 49.51
C ARG A 263 28.03 9.50 50.40
N ASP A 264 27.60 9.80 51.62
CA ASP A 264 28.35 10.65 52.54
C ASP A 264 29.64 9.97 53.02
N LYS A 265 29.57 8.66 53.29
CA LYS A 265 30.74 7.87 53.67
C LYS A 265 31.79 7.80 52.55
N TYR A 266 31.37 7.61 51.29
CA TYR A 266 32.28 7.60 50.15
C TYR A 266 32.91 8.97 49.89
N LYS A 267 32.12 10.04 49.94
CA LYS A 267 32.62 11.42 49.80
C LYS A 267 33.63 11.78 50.88
N MET A 268 33.36 11.39 52.13
CA MET A 268 34.30 11.56 53.23
C MET A 268 35.61 10.82 52.96
N GLN A 269 35.56 9.57 52.49
CA GLN A 269 36.77 8.79 52.17
C GLN A 269 37.59 9.42 51.03
N ILE A 270 36.95 9.91 49.98
CA ILE A 270 37.64 10.54 48.84
C ILE A 270 38.43 11.78 49.29
N ARG A 271 37.88 12.55 50.25
CA ARG A 271 38.39 13.85 50.71
C ARG A 271 39.16 13.81 52.03
N GLN A 272 39.35 12.65 52.64
CA GLN A 272 39.84 12.56 54.02
C GLN A 272 41.26 13.09 54.23
N GLN A 273 42.12 13.04 53.21
CA GLN A 273 43.47 13.62 53.27
C GLN A 273 43.51 15.12 52.91
N GLY A 274 42.38 15.69 52.49
CA GLY A 274 42.20 17.09 52.09
C GLY A 274 41.15 17.22 50.97
N ASP A 275 40.32 18.26 51.02
CA ASP A 275 39.12 18.37 50.15
C ASP A 275 39.40 18.31 48.65
N PHE A 276 40.59 18.72 48.21
CA PHE A 276 40.89 18.79 46.77
C PHE A 276 42.32 18.42 46.37
N GLU A 277 43.20 18.09 47.31
CA GLU A 277 44.64 17.90 47.05
C GLU A 277 44.90 16.88 45.92
N SER A 278 44.27 15.72 46.04
CA SER A 278 44.46 14.56 45.17
C SER A 278 43.83 14.75 43.79
N ALA A 279 42.72 15.50 43.73
CA ALA A 279 42.03 15.89 42.50
C ALA A 279 42.87 16.86 41.66
N HIS A 280 43.53 17.83 42.29
CA HIS A 280 44.42 18.75 41.58
C HIS A 280 45.65 18.05 41.04
N ARG A 281 46.21 17.10 41.80
CA ARG A 281 47.28 16.25 41.28
C ARG A 281 46.81 15.40 40.12
N ASP A 282 45.56 14.94 40.11
CA ASP A 282 45.02 14.11 39.02
C ASP A 282 44.92 14.95 37.76
N LEU A 283 44.37 16.16 37.85
CA LEU A 283 44.33 17.10 36.73
C LEU A 283 45.74 17.43 36.19
N ARG A 284 46.70 17.68 37.08
CA ARG A 284 48.11 17.94 36.70
C ARG A 284 48.74 16.76 35.96
N VAL A 285 48.48 15.52 36.40
CA VAL A 285 49.05 14.32 35.77
C VAL A 285 48.32 14.02 34.45
N GLY A 286 47.00 14.11 34.42
CA GLY A 286 46.18 13.78 33.25
C GLY A 286 46.37 14.75 32.08
N PHE A 287 46.45 16.05 32.36
CA PHE A 287 46.49 17.11 31.34
C PHE A 287 47.83 17.86 31.26
N GLY A 288 48.78 17.55 32.14
CA GLY A 288 50.15 18.06 32.04
C GLY A 288 50.95 17.42 30.91
N SER A 289 52.23 17.77 30.79
CA SER A 289 53.13 17.18 29.78
C SER A 289 53.45 15.72 30.13
N TRP A 290 53.20 14.82 29.20
CA TRP A 290 53.57 13.40 29.31
C TRP A 290 54.96 13.16 28.70
N GLU A 291 55.70 12.21 29.25
CA GLU A 291 57.02 11.78 28.73
C GLU A 291 56.93 10.98 27.42
N PHE A 292 55.72 10.59 27.01
CA PHE A 292 55.45 9.87 25.79
C PHE A 292 54.10 10.30 25.20
N ASP A 293 53.97 10.16 23.88
CA ASP A 293 52.71 10.30 23.16
C ASP A 293 52.14 8.89 22.87
N PRO A 294 50.95 8.55 23.41
CA PRO A 294 50.34 7.24 23.20
C PRO A 294 50.21 6.84 21.72
N MET A 295 50.06 7.80 20.82
CA MET A 295 49.77 7.55 19.41
C MET A 295 50.99 7.16 18.59
N THR A 296 52.18 7.59 19.02
CA THR A 296 53.46 7.30 18.33
C THR A 296 54.32 6.31 19.10
N ASP A 297 54.23 6.32 20.43
CA ASP A 297 55.19 5.62 21.29
C ASP A 297 54.68 4.28 21.83
N LEU A 298 53.39 3.97 21.68
CA LEU A 298 52.82 2.67 22.05
C LEU A 298 52.87 1.69 20.88
N LYS A 299 53.23 0.45 21.20
CA LYS A 299 53.14 -0.71 20.30
C LYS A 299 52.11 -1.67 20.86
N ASN A 300 51.52 -2.49 19.99
CA ASN A 300 50.62 -3.55 20.44
C ASN A 300 51.35 -4.45 21.45
N PRO A 301 50.94 -4.50 22.72
CA PRO A 301 51.57 -5.36 23.73
C PRO A 301 51.28 -6.85 23.51
N PHE A 302 50.30 -7.17 22.66
CA PHE A 302 49.85 -8.54 22.36
C PHE A 302 49.93 -8.85 20.85
N PRO A 303 51.12 -8.83 20.22
CA PRO A 303 51.24 -9.06 18.79
C PRO A 303 50.84 -10.48 18.36
N ASN A 304 50.88 -11.44 19.29
CA ASN A 304 50.56 -12.85 19.06
C ASN A 304 49.14 -13.24 19.55
N ASN A 305 48.26 -12.27 19.80
CA ASN A 305 46.91 -12.48 20.33
C ASN A 305 46.84 -13.24 21.68
N GLU A 306 47.91 -13.20 22.48
CA GLU A 306 47.91 -13.74 23.85
C GLU A 306 47.12 -12.89 24.86
N GLY A 307 46.62 -11.73 24.43
CA GLY A 307 45.80 -10.80 25.18
C GLY A 307 45.16 -9.77 24.24
N SER A 308 44.39 -8.82 24.78
CA SER A 308 43.82 -7.74 23.99
C SER A 308 43.64 -6.44 24.79
N VAL A 309 43.61 -5.33 24.05
CA VAL A 309 43.25 -4.02 24.58
C VAL A 309 41.91 -3.62 24.01
N HIS A 310 40.99 -3.21 24.87
CA HIS A 310 39.64 -2.82 24.51
C HIS A 310 39.36 -1.40 24.99
N LEU A 311 38.66 -0.61 24.18
CA LEU A 311 38.23 0.74 24.50
C LEU A 311 36.73 0.87 24.28
N TRP A 312 35.99 1.20 25.34
CA TRP A 312 34.55 1.46 25.31
C TRP A 312 34.29 2.95 25.46
N GLN A 313 33.43 3.53 24.61
CA GLN A 313 33.12 4.97 24.63
C GLN A 313 31.64 5.20 24.29
N GLY A 314 30.93 6.03 25.06
CA GLY A 314 29.57 6.48 24.71
C GLY A 314 29.59 7.56 23.61
N ASP A 315 28.64 7.54 22.69
CA ASP A 315 28.53 8.53 21.59
C ASP A 315 27.98 9.89 22.05
N GLU A 316 27.18 9.90 23.11
CA GLU A 316 26.66 11.10 23.78
C GLU A 316 27.54 11.57 24.95
N ASP A 317 28.75 11.01 25.13
CA ASP A 317 29.64 11.43 26.21
C ASP A 317 30.06 12.90 26.04
N ARG A 318 29.51 13.75 26.93
CA ARG A 318 29.76 15.19 26.95
C ARG A 318 31.04 15.57 27.70
N LEU A 319 31.59 14.67 28.53
CA LEU A 319 32.81 14.91 29.31
C LEU A 319 34.06 14.54 28.51
N VAL A 320 33.99 13.46 27.71
CA VAL A 320 35.06 13.05 26.80
C VAL A 320 34.48 12.93 25.39
N PRO A 321 34.72 13.91 24.51
CA PRO A 321 34.17 13.88 23.16
C PRO A 321 34.57 12.61 22.41
N VAL A 322 33.58 11.84 21.93
CA VAL A 322 33.79 10.56 21.21
C VAL A 322 34.75 10.68 20.02
N ALA A 323 34.81 11.85 19.39
CA ALA A 323 35.72 12.14 18.28
C ALA A 323 37.19 11.93 18.65
N LEU A 324 37.59 12.20 19.90
CA LEU A 324 38.95 11.95 20.39
C LEU A 324 39.28 10.46 20.38
N GLN A 325 38.36 9.62 20.89
CA GLN A 325 38.58 8.19 20.93
C GLN A 325 38.59 7.56 19.55
N ARG A 326 37.68 7.99 18.66
CA ARG A 326 37.67 7.57 17.25
C ARG A 326 39.03 7.84 16.59
N TYR A 327 39.65 8.98 16.89
CA TYR A 327 41.00 9.28 16.38
C TYR A 327 42.07 8.38 17.00
N VAL A 328 42.01 8.15 18.31
CA VAL A 328 42.94 7.26 19.03
C VAL A 328 42.92 5.86 18.43
N VAL A 329 41.75 5.25 18.28
CA VAL A 329 41.63 3.87 17.78
C VAL A 329 41.96 3.75 16.30
N ASN A 330 41.77 4.81 15.50
CA ASN A 330 42.21 4.84 14.11
C ASN A 330 43.75 4.77 14.00
N LYS A 331 44.45 5.50 14.87
CA LYS A 331 45.92 5.50 14.92
C LYS A 331 46.50 4.27 15.63
N LEU A 332 45.77 3.66 16.55
CA LEU A 332 46.14 2.43 17.25
C LEU A 332 45.13 1.32 16.94
N PRO A 333 45.10 0.78 15.71
CA PRO A 333 44.07 -0.15 15.25
C PRO A 333 44.08 -1.52 15.97
N TRP A 334 45.13 -1.80 16.74
CA TRP A 334 45.20 -2.98 17.61
C TRP A 334 44.35 -2.86 18.88
N ILE A 335 43.81 -1.67 19.17
CA ILE A 335 42.82 -1.46 20.22
C ILE A 335 41.44 -1.81 19.66
N LYS A 336 40.77 -2.76 20.29
CA LYS A 336 39.39 -3.15 19.96
C LYS A 336 38.44 -2.06 20.47
N TYR A 337 37.90 -1.27 19.56
CA TYR A 337 37.00 -0.16 19.88
C TYR A 337 35.54 -0.59 19.93
N HIS A 338 34.83 -0.14 20.96
CA HIS A 338 33.42 -0.38 21.21
C HIS A 338 32.75 0.97 21.43
N GLU A 339 32.20 1.54 20.36
CA GLU A 339 31.40 2.75 20.47
C GLU A 339 29.96 2.41 20.82
N LEU A 340 29.49 2.96 21.92
CA LEU A 340 28.15 2.76 22.45
C LEU A 340 27.30 3.93 21.94
N GLY A 341 26.77 3.75 20.73
CA GLY A 341 26.03 4.78 20.00
C GLY A 341 24.50 4.63 19.96
N VAL A 342 23.79 5.71 20.30
CA VAL A 342 22.36 6.00 20.11
C VAL A 342 21.39 5.14 20.93
N ILE A 343 20.83 5.78 21.95
CA ILE A 343 19.62 5.34 22.68
C ILE A 343 18.43 5.12 21.73
N LEU A 344 18.30 5.73 20.55
CA LEU A 344 17.27 5.27 19.61
C LEU A 344 17.45 3.80 19.17
N VAL A 345 18.67 3.26 19.07
CA VAL A 345 18.90 1.84 18.78
C VAL A 345 18.86 1.01 20.05
N SER A 346 19.40 1.46 21.20
CA SER A 346 19.34 0.69 22.46
C SER A 346 17.97 0.72 23.12
N TRP A 347 17.25 1.83 23.07
CA TRP A 347 15.85 2.01 23.51
C TRP A 347 14.89 1.42 22.48
N ALA A 348 15.14 1.48 21.16
CA ALA A 348 14.39 0.64 20.23
C ALA A 348 14.72 -0.85 20.45
N PHE A 349 15.95 -1.22 20.78
CA PHE A 349 16.33 -2.60 21.07
C PHE A 349 15.76 -3.09 22.41
N GLN A 350 15.70 -2.25 23.44
CA GLN A 350 15.05 -2.55 24.72
C GLN A 350 13.52 -2.49 24.61
N ALA A 351 12.94 -1.52 23.89
CA ALA A 351 11.50 -1.46 23.63
C ALA A 351 11.04 -2.55 22.64
N THR A 352 11.93 -3.09 21.80
CA THR A 352 11.68 -4.29 20.98
C THR A 352 11.92 -5.60 21.68
N ARG A 353 12.59 -5.57 22.84
CA ARG A 353 12.71 -6.78 23.65
C ARG A 353 11.37 -7.09 24.29
N PRO A 354 10.81 -8.27 24.00
CA PRO A 354 9.64 -8.73 24.70
C PRO A 354 9.94 -8.95 26.18
N PRO A 355 8.93 -8.82 27.06
CA PRO A 355 9.06 -9.20 28.46
C PRO A 355 9.44 -10.67 28.57
N LEU A 356 10.16 -11.01 29.65
CA LEU A 356 10.51 -12.40 29.95
C LEU A 356 9.24 -13.26 30.03
N PRO A 357 9.28 -14.50 29.51
CA PRO A 357 8.12 -15.38 29.50
C PRO A 357 7.70 -15.75 30.92
N LYS A 358 6.39 -15.72 31.17
CA LYS A 358 5.82 -16.18 32.44
C LYS A 358 5.55 -17.67 32.37
N VAL A 359 6.62 -18.47 32.42
CA VAL A 359 6.55 -19.93 32.23
C VAL A 359 5.62 -20.56 33.26
N CYS A 360 4.66 -21.38 32.81
CA CYS A 360 3.71 -22.02 33.71
C CYS A 360 4.43 -23.00 34.66
N GLY A 361 4.19 -22.86 35.97
CA GLY A 361 4.83 -23.67 37.01
C GLY A 361 6.22 -23.22 37.47
N SER A 362 6.80 -22.16 36.90
CA SER A 362 8.01 -21.54 37.46
C SER A 362 7.68 -20.62 38.65
N PRO A 363 8.64 -20.28 39.53
CA PRO A 363 8.43 -19.27 40.56
C PRO A 363 7.91 -17.95 39.95
N GLY A 364 6.72 -17.49 40.38
CA GLY A 364 6.05 -16.29 39.85
C GLY A 364 5.27 -16.47 38.54
N GLY A 365 5.22 -17.68 37.97
CA GLY A 365 4.44 -18.03 36.77
C GLY A 365 3.03 -18.54 37.08
N PRO A 366 2.12 -18.61 36.08
CA PRO A 366 0.78 -19.17 36.25
C PRO A 366 0.81 -20.66 36.64
N PRO A 367 -0.20 -21.16 37.36
CA PRO A 367 -0.27 -22.57 37.74
C PRO A 367 -0.51 -23.47 36.54
N ILE A 368 -0.02 -24.70 36.63
CA ILE A 368 -0.31 -25.78 35.67
C ILE A 368 -1.58 -26.50 36.12
N THR A 369 -2.54 -26.63 35.22
CA THR A 369 -3.84 -27.26 35.44
C THR A 369 -4.19 -28.30 34.37
N ALA A 370 -3.52 -28.27 33.22
CA ALA A 370 -3.72 -29.19 32.11
C ALA A 370 -2.81 -30.42 32.21
N PRO A 371 -3.24 -31.57 31.63
CA PRO A 371 -2.33 -32.67 31.39
C PRO A 371 -1.24 -32.23 30.40
N ARG A 372 0.01 -32.63 30.69
CA ARG A 372 1.17 -32.29 29.88
C ARG A 372 2.04 -33.53 29.62
N ILE A 373 2.66 -33.57 28.45
CA ILE A 373 3.64 -34.58 28.06
C ILE A 373 5.03 -33.96 27.96
N LYS A 374 6.06 -34.73 28.31
CA LYS A 374 7.46 -34.31 28.18
C LYS A 374 8.02 -34.70 26.81
N LEU A 375 8.58 -33.74 26.10
CA LEU A 375 9.24 -33.89 24.81
C LEU A 375 10.68 -34.43 24.96
N ARG A 376 11.28 -34.85 23.84
CA ARG A 376 12.65 -35.40 23.81
C ARG A 376 13.72 -34.41 24.28
N ASP A 377 13.47 -33.12 24.13
CA ASP A 377 14.37 -32.03 24.55
C ASP A 377 14.11 -31.54 25.98
N GLY A 378 13.14 -32.14 26.68
CA GLY A 378 12.81 -31.85 28.05
C GLY A 378 11.68 -30.84 28.26
N ARG A 379 11.22 -30.15 27.21
CA ARG A 379 10.05 -29.24 27.26
C ARG A 379 8.74 -30.02 27.49
N PHE A 380 7.72 -29.35 27.99
CA PHE A 380 6.37 -29.91 28.15
C PHE A 380 5.37 -29.31 27.17
N LEU A 381 4.49 -30.15 26.59
CA LEU A 381 3.29 -29.70 25.86
C LEU A 381 2.02 -30.01 26.63
N ALA A 382 1.18 -29.00 26.81
CA ALA A 382 -0.17 -29.14 27.33
C ALA A 382 -1.14 -29.53 26.23
N TYR A 383 -2.03 -30.48 26.53
CA TYR A 383 -2.96 -31.02 25.55
C TYR A 383 -4.36 -31.24 26.14
N LYS A 384 -5.31 -31.50 25.24
CA LYS A 384 -6.67 -31.90 25.56
C LYS A 384 -7.16 -32.92 24.55
N GLU A 385 -7.80 -33.95 25.08
CA GLU A 385 -8.33 -35.07 24.30
C GLU A 385 -9.83 -34.88 24.04
N TYR A 386 -10.28 -35.33 22.89
CA TYR A 386 -11.65 -35.27 22.42
C TYR A 386 -12.02 -36.55 21.66
N GLY A 387 -13.32 -36.81 21.57
CA GLY A 387 -13.86 -37.93 20.81
C GLY A 387 -13.90 -39.23 21.60
N VAL A 388 -13.83 -40.36 20.90
CA VAL A 388 -13.84 -41.69 21.55
C VAL A 388 -12.53 -41.97 22.28
N ALA A 389 -12.53 -42.89 23.25
CA ALA A 389 -11.30 -43.28 23.93
C ALA A 389 -10.27 -43.85 22.95
N LYS A 390 -9.00 -43.48 23.14
CA LYS A 390 -7.89 -43.72 22.21
C LYS A 390 -7.71 -45.20 21.84
N GLU A 391 -7.99 -46.11 22.77
CA GLU A 391 -7.92 -47.56 22.62
C GLU A 391 -8.98 -48.12 21.64
N PHE A 392 -10.09 -47.41 21.45
CA PHE A 392 -11.16 -47.80 20.51
C PHE A 392 -11.12 -46.99 19.20
N ALA A 393 -10.22 -46.00 19.12
CA ALA A 393 -10.16 -45.09 17.99
C ALA A 393 -9.51 -45.75 16.77
N LYS A 394 -10.23 -45.73 15.63
CA LYS A 394 -9.67 -46.08 14.32
C LYS A 394 -8.86 -44.93 13.73
N HIS A 395 -9.32 -43.70 13.96
CA HIS A 395 -8.70 -42.49 13.40
C HIS A 395 -8.21 -41.62 14.56
N LYS A 396 -6.88 -41.50 14.68
CA LYS A 396 -6.23 -40.68 15.70
C LYS A 396 -5.66 -39.44 15.05
N ILE A 397 -6.14 -38.27 15.46
CA ILE A 397 -5.88 -36.99 14.81
C ILE A 397 -5.17 -36.06 15.80
N VAL A 398 -4.02 -35.54 15.42
CA VAL A 398 -3.41 -34.38 16.08
C VAL A 398 -3.93 -33.11 15.40
N PHE A 399 -4.66 -32.28 16.15
CA PHE A 399 -5.20 -31.02 15.66
C PHE A 399 -4.33 -29.85 16.12
N VAL A 400 -3.90 -29.03 15.16
CA VAL A 400 -3.09 -27.84 15.36
C VAL A 400 -3.98 -26.60 15.21
N HIS A 401 -4.17 -25.88 16.32
CA HIS A 401 -5.03 -24.69 16.36
C HIS A 401 -4.45 -23.51 15.55
N GLY A 402 -5.34 -22.59 15.16
CA GLY A 402 -5.00 -21.36 14.45
C GLY A 402 -4.38 -20.27 15.33
N PHE A 403 -4.24 -19.08 14.75
CA PHE A 403 -3.68 -17.93 15.43
C PHE A 403 -4.56 -17.47 16.61
N GLY A 404 -3.94 -17.11 17.74
CA GLY A 404 -4.65 -16.60 18.91
C GLY A 404 -5.58 -17.60 19.61
N SER A 405 -5.43 -18.90 19.33
CA SER A 405 -6.23 -19.99 19.92
C SER A 405 -5.38 -20.96 20.75
N CYS A 406 -5.97 -22.02 21.30
CA CYS A 406 -5.32 -22.98 22.22
C CYS A 406 -5.87 -24.40 22.07
N ARG A 407 -5.39 -25.33 22.90
CA ARG A 407 -5.83 -26.74 23.00
C ARG A 407 -7.35 -26.94 23.11
N HIS A 408 -8.08 -25.92 23.58
CA HIS A 408 -9.53 -25.99 23.76
C HIS A 408 -10.35 -25.86 22.47
N ASP A 409 -9.76 -25.32 21.40
CA ASP A 409 -10.44 -24.98 20.15
C ASP A 409 -10.03 -25.95 19.04
N ALA A 410 -10.11 -27.26 19.34
CA ALA A 410 -10.00 -28.31 18.34
C ALA A 410 -11.25 -28.30 17.45
N LEU A 411 -11.29 -27.36 16.49
CA LEU A 411 -12.46 -27.03 15.67
C LEU A 411 -13.14 -28.29 15.13
N VAL A 412 -12.35 -29.20 14.54
CA VAL A 412 -12.80 -30.50 14.04
C VAL A 412 -13.54 -31.31 15.11
N ALA A 413 -13.02 -31.40 16.34
CA ALA A 413 -13.66 -32.16 17.41
C ALA A 413 -14.89 -31.46 18.00
N THR A 414 -14.91 -30.12 18.02
CA THR A 414 -16.00 -29.34 18.62
C THR A 414 -17.20 -29.13 17.70
N THR A 415 -17.05 -29.35 16.38
CA THR A 415 -18.12 -29.16 15.40
C THR A 415 -18.66 -30.45 14.80
N LEU A 416 -17.96 -31.58 14.97
CA LEU A 416 -18.48 -32.88 14.55
C LEU A 416 -19.66 -33.29 15.44
N SER A 417 -20.65 -33.94 14.83
CA SER A 417 -21.76 -34.51 15.60
C SER A 417 -21.26 -35.72 16.42
N PRO A 418 -21.83 -35.99 17.61
CA PRO A 418 -21.48 -37.17 18.40
C PRO A 418 -21.60 -38.47 17.60
N GLU A 419 -22.63 -38.58 16.76
CA GLU A 419 -22.87 -39.74 15.90
C GLU A 419 -21.72 -39.95 14.91
N THR A 420 -21.20 -38.86 14.32
CA THR A 420 -20.08 -38.93 13.38
C THR A 420 -18.79 -39.34 14.09
N ILE A 421 -18.57 -38.82 15.31
CA ILE A 421 -17.41 -39.17 16.13
C ILE A 421 -17.41 -40.66 16.48
N GLU A 422 -18.56 -41.21 16.86
CA GLU A 422 -18.74 -42.62 17.18
C GLU A 422 -18.63 -43.52 15.93
N GLU A 423 -19.32 -43.17 14.83
CA GLU A 423 -19.31 -43.93 13.58
C GLU A 423 -17.90 -44.07 13.01
N LEU A 424 -17.17 -42.96 12.96
CA LEU A 424 -15.80 -42.93 12.45
C LEU A 424 -14.76 -43.35 13.50
N GLN A 425 -15.17 -43.52 14.76
CA GLN A 425 -14.30 -43.83 15.90
C GLN A 425 -13.08 -42.89 15.95
N VAL A 426 -13.37 -41.58 15.99
CA VAL A 426 -12.36 -40.51 15.93
C VAL A 426 -11.90 -40.12 17.32
N TYR A 427 -10.60 -40.15 17.53
CA TYR A 427 -9.92 -39.53 18.67
C TYR A 427 -9.14 -38.32 18.17
N VAL A 428 -9.34 -37.17 18.81
CA VAL A 428 -8.61 -35.94 18.48
C VAL A 428 -7.85 -35.46 19.71
N VAL A 429 -6.57 -35.15 19.53
CA VAL A 429 -5.79 -34.40 20.52
C VAL A 429 -5.50 -33.01 19.98
N GLY A 430 -6.00 -31.99 20.69
CA GLY A 430 -5.58 -30.61 20.51
C GLY A 430 -4.49 -30.29 21.53
N PHE A 431 -3.47 -29.54 21.14
CA PHE A 431 -2.39 -29.15 22.06
C PHE A 431 -2.08 -27.66 21.97
N ASP A 432 -1.56 -27.09 23.05
CA ASP A 432 -1.03 -25.75 23.01
C ASP A 432 0.34 -25.79 22.33
N ARG A 433 0.51 -25.03 21.25
CA ARG A 433 1.83 -24.90 20.60
C ARG A 433 2.85 -24.29 21.58
N PRO A 434 4.16 -24.51 21.40
CA PRO A 434 5.17 -23.99 22.34
C PRO A 434 4.98 -22.50 22.64
N GLY A 435 4.87 -22.11 23.90
CA GLY A 435 4.61 -20.73 24.34
C GLY A 435 3.14 -20.28 24.35
N TYR A 436 2.21 -21.10 23.85
CA TYR A 436 0.77 -20.93 24.07
C TYR A 436 0.33 -21.67 25.33
N GLY A 437 -0.71 -21.15 25.98
CA GLY A 437 -1.38 -21.87 27.06
C GLY A 437 -0.40 -22.36 28.12
N GLU A 438 -0.39 -23.66 28.40
CA GLU A 438 0.45 -24.28 29.45
C GLU A 438 1.66 -25.06 28.91
N SER A 439 1.94 -24.94 27.60
CA SER A 439 3.10 -25.56 26.95
C SER A 439 4.35 -24.70 27.11
N ASP A 440 5.48 -25.33 27.44
CA ASP A 440 6.75 -24.62 27.59
C ASP A 440 7.13 -23.86 26.31
N PRO A 441 7.75 -22.67 26.43
CA PRO A 441 8.19 -21.89 25.28
C PRO A 441 9.34 -22.58 24.54
N ASP A 442 9.40 -22.37 23.22
CA ASP A 442 10.54 -22.75 22.38
C ASP A 442 11.19 -21.47 21.80
N PRO A 443 12.30 -21.00 22.40
CA PRO A 443 13.00 -19.81 21.92
C PRO A 443 13.55 -19.93 20.50
N ASN A 444 13.76 -21.15 20.01
CA ASN A 444 14.33 -21.45 18.69
C ASN A 444 13.29 -22.10 17.75
N ARG A 445 12.00 -21.86 18.01
CA ARG A 445 10.90 -22.47 17.27
C ARG A 445 11.05 -22.31 15.76
N THR A 446 10.92 -23.42 15.06
CA THR A 446 10.89 -23.50 13.61
C THR A 446 9.72 -24.37 13.17
N VAL A 447 9.41 -24.36 11.88
CA VAL A 447 8.46 -25.31 11.28
C VAL A 447 8.90 -26.77 11.50
N LYS A 448 10.22 -27.01 11.52
CA LYS A 448 10.79 -28.32 11.81
C LYS A 448 10.60 -28.73 13.27
N SER A 449 10.89 -27.84 14.23
CA SER A 449 10.70 -28.17 15.64
C SER A 449 9.21 -28.44 15.94
N LEU A 450 8.29 -27.67 15.35
CA LEU A 450 6.84 -27.93 15.47
C LEU A 450 6.44 -29.32 14.95
N ALA A 451 7.03 -29.78 13.84
CA ALA A 451 6.74 -31.12 13.32
C ALA A 451 7.26 -32.23 14.24
N LEU A 452 8.45 -32.04 14.83
CA LEU A 452 9.04 -32.98 15.79
C LEU A 452 8.29 -32.97 17.13
N ASP A 453 7.79 -31.82 17.56
CA ASP A 453 6.93 -31.68 18.74
C ASP A 453 5.63 -32.48 18.57
N ILE A 454 5.05 -32.47 17.36
CA ILE A 454 3.87 -33.28 17.01
C ILE A 454 4.21 -34.77 17.01
N GLU A 455 5.40 -35.15 16.50
CA GLU A 455 5.87 -36.54 16.54
C GLU A 455 6.01 -37.04 17.98
N ASP A 456 6.66 -36.26 18.85
CA ASP A 456 6.85 -36.58 20.26
C ASP A 456 5.52 -36.65 21.02
N LEU A 457 4.61 -35.70 20.76
CA LEU A 457 3.26 -35.74 21.31
C LEU A 457 2.54 -37.05 20.93
N ALA A 458 2.63 -37.45 19.67
CA ALA A 458 2.01 -38.67 19.19
C ALA A 458 2.63 -39.93 19.81
N ASP A 459 3.95 -39.95 19.98
CA ASP A 459 4.67 -41.08 20.59
C ASP A 459 4.37 -41.20 22.09
N GLN A 460 4.44 -40.11 22.84
CA GLN A 460 4.14 -40.09 24.28
C GLN A 460 2.68 -40.46 24.57
N LEU A 461 1.76 -40.05 23.70
CA LEU A 461 0.34 -40.45 23.81
C LEU A 461 0.06 -41.83 23.22
N GLY A 462 1.02 -42.53 22.61
CA GLY A 462 0.79 -43.86 22.04
C GLY A 462 -0.23 -43.86 20.90
N LEU A 463 -0.15 -42.88 19.99
CA LEU A 463 -1.06 -42.83 18.84
C LEU A 463 -0.78 -43.93 17.80
N GLY A 464 0.41 -44.53 17.84
CA GLY A 464 0.84 -45.61 16.94
C GLY A 464 1.85 -45.13 15.90
N SER A 465 2.25 -46.01 14.99
CA SER A 465 3.29 -45.73 13.99
C SER A 465 2.87 -44.69 12.95
N LYS A 466 1.57 -44.61 12.63
CA LYS A 466 0.99 -43.60 11.74
C LYS A 466 -0.22 -42.93 12.39
N PHE A 467 -0.38 -41.62 12.21
CA PHE A 467 -1.51 -40.83 12.71
C PHE A 467 -1.89 -39.70 11.72
N TYR A 468 -3.07 -39.12 11.88
CA TYR A 468 -3.54 -38.01 11.05
C TYR A 468 -3.15 -36.67 11.67
N VAL A 469 -2.87 -35.67 10.84
CA VAL A 469 -2.63 -34.29 11.28
C VAL A 469 -3.59 -33.33 10.60
N MET A 470 -4.15 -32.38 11.34
CA MET A 470 -5.00 -31.33 10.76
C MET A 470 -4.65 -29.98 11.34
N GLY A 471 -4.50 -28.97 10.49
CA GLY A 471 -4.14 -27.61 10.90
C GLY A 471 -5.10 -26.58 10.33
N PHE A 472 -5.60 -25.70 11.21
CA PHE A 472 -6.43 -24.57 10.82
C PHE A 472 -5.62 -23.28 10.80
N SER A 473 -5.73 -22.46 9.74
CA SER A 473 -5.05 -21.15 9.65
C SER A 473 -3.54 -21.28 9.90
N MET A 474 -2.97 -20.60 10.91
CA MET A 474 -1.56 -20.74 11.28
C MET A 474 -1.15 -22.15 11.75
N GLY A 475 -2.10 -23.02 12.08
CA GLY A 475 -1.81 -24.44 12.28
C GLY A 475 -1.27 -25.12 11.02
N GLY A 476 -1.58 -24.57 9.83
CA GLY A 476 -1.08 -25.06 8.55
C GLY A 476 0.45 -25.07 8.43
N GLN A 477 1.15 -24.16 9.11
CA GLN A 477 2.61 -24.14 9.10
C GLN A 477 3.21 -25.43 9.69
N ALA A 478 2.59 -25.96 10.75
CA ALA A 478 3.03 -27.21 11.36
C ALA A 478 2.74 -28.39 10.44
N ILE A 479 1.61 -28.38 9.75
CA ILE A 479 1.23 -29.43 8.79
C ILE A 479 2.20 -29.48 7.61
N TRP A 480 2.57 -28.32 7.04
CA TRP A 480 3.62 -28.26 6.02
C TRP A 480 4.96 -28.82 6.54
N GLY A 481 5.31 -28.53 7.79
CA GLY A 481 6.46 -29.14 8.47
C GLY A 481 6.35 -30.65 8.61
N CYS A 482 5.19 -31.18 9.02
CA CYS A 482 4.96 -32.61 9.15
C CYS A 482 5.12 -33.32 7.80
N LEU A 483 4.58 -32.75 6.73
CA LEU A 483 4.73 -33.27 5.37
C LEU A 483 6.19 -33.31 4.90
N LYS A 484 7.03 -32.38 5.39
CA LYS A 484 8.46 -32.34 5.05
C LYS A 484 9.30 -33.30 5.90
N TYR A 485 9.13 -33.25 7.21
CA TYR A 485 10.10 -33.81 8.16
C TYR A 485 9.69 -35.16 8.76
N ILE A 486 8.39 -35.42 8.88
CA ILE A 486 7.87 -36.69 9.41
C ILE A 486 6.82 -37.34 8.48
N PRO A 487 6.97 -37.31 7.13
CA PRO A 487 5.94 -37.82 6.22
C PRO A 487 5.60 -39.30 6.47
N ASN A 488 6.59 -40.09 6.89
CA ASN A 488 6.43 -41.53 7.16
C ASN A 488 5.54 -41.83 8.38
N ARG A 489 5.34 -40.84 9.26
CA ARG A 489 4.48 -40.93 10.45
C ARG A 489 3.03 -40.56 10.17
N LEU A 490 2.71 -40.10 8.95
CA LEU A 490 1.38 -39.62 8.62
C LEU A 490 0.52 -40.73 8.02
N ALA A 491 -0.73 -40.82 8.45
CA ALA A 491 -1.81 -41.57 7.79
C ALA A 491 -2.60 -40.67 6.82
N GLY A 492 -2.56 -39.35 7.04
CA GLY A 492 -3.18 -38.33 6.19
C GLY A 492 -2.98 -36.94 6.79
N ALA A 493 -3.15 -35.90 5.96
CA ALA A 493 -2.98 -34.51 6.39
C ALA A 493 -4.13 -33.62 5.89
N GLY A 494 -4.62 -32.74 6.77
CA GLY A 494 -5.63 -31.73 6.44
C GLY A 494 -5.14 -30.32 6.67
N LEU A 495 -5.24 -29.48 5.66
CA LEU A 495 -4.93 -28.05 5.68
C LEU A 495 -6.25 -27.27 5.53
N ILE A 496 -6.68 -26.56 6.56
CA ILE A 496 -7.95 -25.84 6.57
C ILE A 496 -7.65 -24.33 6.63
N ALA A 497 -7.97 -23.62 5.55
CA ALA A 497 -7.62 -22.22 5.33
C ALA A 497 -6.16 -21.90 5.74
N PRO A 498 -5.16 -22.70 5.31
CA PRO A 498 -3.82 -22.66 5.88
C PRO A 498 -3.14 -21.33 5.54
N VAL A 499 -2.50 -20.70 6.52
CA VAL A 499 -1.69 -19.50 6.24
C VAL A 499 -0.58 -19.80 5.24
N VAL A 500 -0.36 -18.88 4.31
CA VAL A 500 0.68 -18.95 3.27
C VAL A 500 1.75 -17.90 3.54
N ASN A 501 3.00 -18.29 3.39
CA ASN A 501 4.11 -17.34 3.41
C ASN A 501 4.26 -16.72 2.00
N TYR A 502 3.94 -15.43 1.90
CA TYR A 502 3.95 -14.67 0.64
C TYR A 502 5.33 -14.60 -0.04
N TRP A 503 6.40 -14.92 0.70
CA TRP A 503 7.79 -14.85 0.24
C TRP A 503 8.40 -16.21 -0.14
N TRP A 504 7.59 -17.27 -0.26
CA TRP A 504 8.08 -18.50 -0.89
C TRP A 504 8.51 -18.22 -2.33
N LEU A 505 9.75 -18.63 -2.67
CA LEU A 505 10.42 -18.31 -3.93
C LEU A 505 9.69 -18.85 -5.16
N SER A 506 8.89 -19.91 -4.99
CA SER A 506 8.16 -20.55 -6.08
C SER A 506 6.90 -19.78 -6.50
N PHE A 507 6.49 -18.75 -5.75
CA PHE A 507 5.41 -17.87 -6.19
C PHE A 507 5.89 -16.89 -7.26
N PRO A 508 5.18 -16.76 -8.39
CA PRO A 508 5.36 -15.67 -9.32
C PRO A 508 5.10 -14.34 -8.62
N THR A 509 5.97 -13.35 -8.84
CA THR A 509 5.90 -12.06 -8.16
C THR A 509 4.56 -11.37 -8.35
N ASN A 510 3.92 -11.49 -9.51
CA ASN A 510 2.59 -10.91 -9.75
C ASN A 510 1.52 -11.55 -8.84
N ILE A 511 1.51 -12.88 -8.71
CA ILE A 511 0.53 -13.60 -7.90
C ILE A 511 0.71 -13.28 -6.41
N SER A 512 1.95 -13.34 -5.91
CA SER A 512 2.22 -13.03 -4.50
C SER A 512 1.96 -11.56 -4.17
N THR A 513 2.28 -10.64 -5.09
CA THR A 513 2.04 -9.20 -4.91
C THR A 513 0.55 -8.86 -4.93
N GLU A 514 -0.21 -9.36 -5.91
CA GLU A 514 -1.66 -9.13 -5.99
C GLU A 514 -2.37 -9.69 -4.75
N ALA A 515 -2.05 -10.93 -4.36
CA ALA A 515 -2.61 -11.52 -3.14
C ALA A 515 -2.24 -10.71 -1.90
N TYR A 516 -0.98 -10.28 -1.78
CA TYR A 516 -0.52 -9.48 -0.65
C TYR A 516 -1.30 -8.16 -0.50
N TYR A 517 -1.58 -7.47 -1.61
CA TYR A 517 -2.31 -6.19 -1.59
C TYR A 517 -3.83 -6.33 -1.36
N LEU A 518 -4.39 -7.55 -1.35
CA LEU A 518 -5.78 -7.78 -0.94
C LEU A 518 -5.97 -7.74 0.58
N GLN A 519 -4.90 -7.90 1.36
CA GLN A 519 -4.95 -7.78 2.81
C GLN A 519 -5.19 -6.33 3.25
N LEU A 520 -5.67 -6.15 4.48
CA LEU A 520 -5.76 -4.83 5.08
C LEU A 520 -4.37 -4.16 5.16
N PRO A 521 -4.25 -2.84 4.96
CA PRO A 521 -2.96 -2.13 5.00
C PRO A 521 -2.12 -2.40 6.26
N GLU A 522 -2.76 -2.62 7.40
CA GLU A 522 -2.12 -2.96 8.65
C GLU A 522 -1.51 -4.37 8.69
N ASP A 523 -2.20 -5.35 8.12
CA ASP A 523 -1.71 -6.72 8.01
C ASP A 523 -0.52 -6.77 7.07
N GLN A 524 -0.61 -6.05 5.96
CA GLN A 524 0.51 -5.85 5.05
C GLN A 524 1.77 -5.45 5.82
N TRP A 525 1.71 -4.40 6.64
CA TRP A 525 2.85 -3.96 7.42
C TRP A 525 3.28 -4.96 8.49
N ALA A 526 2.35 -5.52 9.26
CA ALA A 526 2.66 -6.50 10.31
C ALA A 526 3.38 -7.73 9.74
N LEU A 527 2.95 -8.23 8.57
CA LEU A 527 3.60 -9.33 7.88
C LEU A 527 4.97 -8.96 7.32
N ARG A 528 5.14 -7.76 6.73
CA ARG A 528 6.47 -7.29 6.27
C ARG A 528 7.46 -7.20 7.41
N VAL A 529 7.03 -6.69 8.56
CA VAL A 529 7.87 -6.63 9.76
C VAL A 529 8.21 -8.05 10.22
N ALA A 530 7.24 -8.96 10.28
CA ALA A 530 7.49 -10.35 10.64
C ALA A 530 8.49 -11.06 9.72
N HIS A 531 8.48 -10.73 8.42
CA HIS A 531 9.38 -11.32 7.42
C HIS A 531 10.77 -10.66 7.40
N TYR A 532 10.85 -9.34 7.16
CA TYR A 532 12.11 -8.64 6.92
C TYR A 532 12.81 -8.19 8.19
N LEU A 533 12.06 -7.90 9.25
CA LEU A 533 12.58 -7.39 10.52
C LEU A 533 11.98 -8.19 11.70
N PRO A 534 12.15 -9.52 11.75
CA PRO A 534 11.46 -10.38 12.72
C PRO A 534 11.74 -10.03 14.19
N TRP A 535 12.83 -9.33 14.48
CA TRP A 535 13.16 -8.82 15.81
C TRP A 535 12.28 -7.63 16.24
N LEU A 536 11.69 -6.89 15.30
CA LEU A 536 10.81 -5.74 15.52
C LEU A 536 9.33 -6.14 15.68
N THR A 537 8.97 -7.40 15.39
CA THR A 537 7.59 -7.90 15.38
C THR A 537 6.84 -7.64 16.68
N TYR A 538 7.49 -7.81 17.83
CA TYR A 538 6.89 -7.56 19.15
C TYR A 538 6.51 -6.10 19.34
N TRP A 539 7.48 -5.20 19.16
CA TRP A 539 7.27 -3.77 19.31
C TRP A 539 6.20 -3.26 18.35
N TRP A 540 6.29 -3.62 17.06
CA TRP A 540 5.36 -3.16 16.04
C TRP A 540 3.91 -3.44 16.43
N ASN A 541 3.63 -4.69 16.79
CA ASN A 541 2.27 -5.12 17.12
C ASN A 541 1.80 -4.65 18.50
N THR A 542 2.66 -4.06 19.34
CA THR A 542 2.27 -3.55 20.68
C THR A 542 2.10 -2.02 20.73
N GLN A 543 2.40 -1.31 19.64
CA GLN A 543 2.22 0.13 19.56
C GLN A 543 0.75 0.51 19.38
N LYS A 544 0.26 1.51 20.12
CA LYS A 544 -1.12 2.02 19.98
C LYS A 544 -1.32 2.98 18.80
N TRP A 545 -0.22 3.49 18.25
CA TRP A 545 -0.18 4.53 17.21
C TRP A 545 0.18 3.96 15.82
N PHE A 546 0.58 2.70 15.76
CA PHE A 546 0.67 1.91 14.53
C PHE A 546 -0.44 0.88 14.52
N PRO A 547 -0.98 0.54 13.34
CA PRO A 547 -2.00 -0.48 13.28
C PRO A 547 -1.34 -1.87 13.43
N SER A 548 -1.87 -2.66 14.36
CA SER A 548 -1.40 -4.02 14.64
C SER A 548 -2.11 -5.03 13.72
N LEU A 549 -1.69 -6.30 13.75
CA LEU A 549 -2.33 -7.36 12.97
C LEU A 549 -3.85 -7.41 13.26
N SER A 550 -4.66 -7.33 12.21
CA SER A 550 -6.12 -7.24 12.28
C SER A 550 -6.78 -8.38 13.05
N VAL A 551 -6.24 -9.61 12.93
CA VAL A 551 -6.69 -10.80 13.66
C VAL A 551 -6.43 -10.65 15.16
N LYS A 552 -5.31 -10.01 15.56
CA LYS A 552 -4.98 -9.74 16.96
C LYS A 552 -5.94 -8.70 17.56
N ASP A 553 -6.30 -7.70 16.77
CA ASP A 553 -7.23 -6.62 17.14
C ASP A 553 -8.72 -7.00 16.94
N GLU A 554 -8.99 -8.22 16.47
CA GLU A 554 -10.34 -8.77 16.27
C GLU A 554 -11.21 -7.90 15.35
N LYS A 555 -10.60 -7.28 14.32
CA LYS A 555 -11.34 -6.48 13.36
C LYS A 555 -12.32 -7.34 12.57
N LEU A 556 -13.60 -6.97 12.60
CA LEU A 556 -14.65 -7.72 11.90
C LEU A 556 -14.53 -7.64 10.37
N GLU A 557 -13.85 -6.63 9.85
CA GLU A 557 -13.69 -6.37 8.41
C GLU A 557 -12.94 -7.48 7.65
N ILE A 558 -12.18 -8.30 8.38
CA ILE A 558 -11.41 -9.44 7.84
C ILE A 558 -12.28 -10.64 7.48
N PHE A 559 -13.52 -10.68 7.97
CA PHE A 559 -14.43 -11.79 7.76
C PHE A 559 -15.41 -11.48 6.62
N SER A 560 -15.80 -12.52 5.88
CA SER A 560 -16.92 -12.40 4.94
C SER A 560 -18.23 -12.15 5.71
N PRO A 561 -19.28 -11.60 5.08
CA PRO A 561 -20.59 -11.47 5.71
C PRO A 561 -21.14 -12.80 6.27
N GLN A 562 -20.85 -13.91 5.60
CA GLN A 562 -21.24 -15.26 5.99
C GLN A 562 -20.47 -15.71 7.23
N ASP A 563 -19.16 -15.48 7.28
CA ASP A 563 -18.33 -15.74 8.46
C ASP A 563 -18.81 -14.93 9.65
N LEU A 564 -19.17 -13.65 9.45
CA LEU A 564 -19.72 -12.79 10.51
C LEU A 564 -21.02 -13.35 11.08
N GLN A 565 -21.92 -13.90 10.25
CA GLN A 565 -23.14 -14.55 10.73
C GLN A 565 -22.83 -15.79 11.59
N LEU A 566 -21.89 -16.63 11.15
CA LEU A 566 -21.46 -17.82 11.89
C LEU A 566 -20.79 -17.44 13.23
N ILE A 567 -19.92 -16.43 13.22
CA ILE A 567 -19.27 -15.89 14.41
C ILE A 567 -20.32 -15.34 15.37
N MET A 568 -21.25 -14.49 14.91
CA MET A 568 -22.31 -13.94 15.75
C MET A 568 -23.17 -15.04 16.39
N LYS A 569 -23.54 -16.07 15.61
CA LYS A 569 -24.28 -17.23 16.12
C LYS A 569 -23.51 -18.02 17.18
N ARG A 570 -22.19 -18.19 17.02
CA ARG A 570 -21.33 -18.87 18.01
C ARG A 570 -21.17 -18.02 19.26
N LEU A 571 -21.05 -16.69 19.11
CA LEU A 571 -20.91 -15.75 20.23
C LEU A 571 -22.20 -15.64 21.07
N SER A 572 -23.37 -15.79 20.44
CA SER A 572 -24.66 -15.77 21.13
C SER A 572 -25.04 -17.10 21.80
N ALA A 573 -24.17 -18.11 21.76
CA ALA A 573 -24.42 -19.40 22.40
C ALA A 573 -24.34 -19.29 23.94
N PRO A 574 -25.25 -19.94 24.72
CA PRO A 574 -25.33 -19.80 26.17
C PRO A 574 -24.06 -20.17 26.97
N ASN A 575 -23.20 -21.03 26.40
CA ASN A 575 -21.98 -21.55 27.03
C ASN A 575 -20.69 -20.98 26.42
N ASN A 576 -20.70 -19.70 26.02
CA ASN A 576 -19.56 -19.07 25.36
C ASN A 576 -18.39 -18.82 26.34
N GLU A 577 -17.38 -19.71 26.35
CA GLU A 577 -16.14 -19.58 27.13
C GLU A 577 -15.03 -18.77 26.42
N ARG A 578 -15.35 -17.97 25.39
CA ARG A 578 -14.35 -17.26 24.57
C ARG A 578 -13.37 -16.43 25.40
N GLU A 579 -13.85 -15.67 26.38
CA GLU A 579 -12.98 -14.81 27.19
C GLU A 579 -12.02 -15.63 28.09
N LYS A 580 -12.51 -16.75 28.63
CA LYS A 580 -11.70 -17.71 29.38
C LYS A 580 -10.59 -18.28 28.50
N TYR A 581 -10.91 -18.70 27.27
CA TYR A 581 -9.90 -19.21 26.34
C TYR A 581 -8.92 -18.13 25.89
N ARG A 582 -9.36 -16.88 25.68
CA ARG A 582 -8.50 -15.75 25.35
C ARG A 582 -7.44 -15.49 26.43
N MET A 583 -7.83 -15.57 27.71
CA MET A 583 -6.89 -15.42 28.82
C MET A 583 -5.88 -16.58 28.87
N LEU A 584 -6.35 -17.82 28.68
CA LEU A 584 -5.47 -19.01 28.68
C LEU A 584 -4.41 -18.95 27.59
N VAL A 585 -4.79 -18.54 26.37
CA VAL A 585 -3.88 -18.42 25.21
C VAL A 585 -2.63 -17.57 25.53
N ARG A 586 -2.82 -16.47 26.27
CA ARG A 586 -1.82 -15.41 26.47
C ARG A 586 -1.14 -15.46 27.83
N GLN A 587 -1.40 -16.48 28.65
CA GLN A 587 -0.97 -16.49 30.05
C GLN A 587 0.56 -16.49 30.26
N GLN A 588 1.33 -16.99 29.29
CA GLN A 588 2.80 -16.92 29.31
C GLN A 588 3.37 -15.64 28.67
N GLY A 589 2.49 -14.78 28.13
CA GLY A 589 2.81 -13.53 27.45
C GLY A 589 2.49 -13.55 25.95
N ASP A 590 2.09 -12.39 25.43
CA ASP A 590 1.76 -12.21 24.01
C ASP A 590 2.95 -12.49 23.08
N PHE A 591 4.19 -12.31 23.56
CA PHE A 591 5.37 -12.54 22.72
C PHE A 591 5.56 -14.01 22.39
N GLU A 592 5.60 -14.88 23.41
CA GLU A 592 5.86 -16.31 23.23
C GLU A 592 4.74 -17.03 22.46
N SER A 593 3.50 -16.56 22.64
CA SER A 593 2.35 -17.06 21.89
C SER A 593 2.28 -16.41 20.50
N VAL A 594 1.64 -15.25 20.42
CA VAL A 594 1.19 -14.56 19.20
C VAL A 594 2.37 -14.08 18.32
N HIS A 595 3.34 -13.37 18.88
CA HIS A 595 4.36 -12.69 18.06
C HIS A 595 5.43 -13.66 17.54
N ARG A 596 5.84 -14.63 18.36
CA ARG A 596 6.70 -15.72 17.92
C ARG A 596 6.03 -16.52 16.81
N ASP A 597 4.70 -16.59 16.79
CA ASP A 597 3.97 -17.35 15.77
C ASP A 597 4.10 -16.69 14.40
N LEU A 598 3.89 -15.38 14.35
CA LEU A 598 4.10 -14.58 13.14
C LEU A 598 5.53 -14.73 12.61
N ARG A 599 6.54 -14.73 13.51
CA ARG A 599 7.94 -14.93 13.12
C ARG A 599 8.20 -16.29 12.47
N VAL A 600 7.54 -17.36 12.92
CA VAL A 600 7.71 -18.69 12.31
C VAL A 600 6.93 -18.80 11.01
N GLY A 601 5.68 -18.33 10.99
CA GLY A 601 4.81 -18.45 9.81
C GLY A 601 5.31 -17.65 8.60
N PHE A 602 5.81 -16.43 8.83
CA PHE A 602 6.23 -15.50 7.78
C PHE A 602 7.75 -15.29 7.71
N GLY A 603 8.53 -15.92 8.59
CA GLY A 603 9.99 -15.91 8.53
C GLY A 603 10.54 -16.79 7.40
N SER A 604 11.87 -16.88 7.33
CA SER A 604 12.55 -17.74 6.35
C SER A 604 12.39 -19.22 6.72
N TRP A 605 11.80 -20.01 5.82
CA TRP A 605 11.71 -21.45 5.96
C TRP A 605 12.92 -22.11 5.29
N GLU A 606 13.36 -23.26 5.83
CA GLU A 606 14.44 -24.07 5.26
C GLU A 606 14.03 -24.79 3.96
N PHE A 607 12.75 -24.75 3.61
CA PHE A 607 12.20 -25.39 2.42
C PHE A 607 11.03 -24.58 1.86
N ASP A 608 10.78 -24.73 0.56
CA ASP A 608 9.60 -24.22 -0.13
C ASP A 608 8.62 -25.38 -0.42
N PRO A 609 7.38 -25.36 0.11
CA PRO A 609 6.43 -26.45 -0.07
C PRO A 609 6.16 -26.86 -1.52
N MET A 610 6.25 -25.94 -2.48
CA MET A 610 5.92 -26.22 -3.88
C MET A 610 7.04 -26.92 -4.65
N THR A 611 8.29 -26.84 -4.18
CA THR A 611 9.45 -27.44 -4.86
C THR A 611 10.09 -28.57 -4.06
N ASP A 612 10.05 -28.49 -2.74
CA ASP A 612 10.77 -29.41 -1.85
C ASP A 612 9.92 -30.56 -1.29
N LEU A 613 8.59 -30.51 -1.43
CA LEU A 613 7.70 -31.59 -1.01
C LEU A 613 7.45 -32.59 -2.14
N LYS A 614 7.48 -33.86 -1.76
CA LYS A 614 7.05 -34.97 -2.61
C LYS A 614 5.76 -35.53 -2.03
N ASN A 615 4.94 -36.16 -2.88
CA ASN A 615 3.74 -36.85 -2.42
C ASN A 615 4.13 -37.90 -1.35
N PRO A 616 3.70 -37.74 -0.08
CA PRO A 616 4.02 -38.70 0.98
C PRO A 616 3.24 -40.01 0.82
N PHE A 617 2.21 -40.04 -0.02
CA PHE A 617 1.34 -41.19 -0.27
C PHE A 617 1.33 -41.59 -1.75
N PRO A 618 2.47 -41.99 -2.35
CA PRO A 618 2.53 -42.33 -3.77
C PRO A 618 1.67 -43.57 -4.11
N ASN A 619 1.40 -44.43 -3.14
CA ASN A 619 0.63 -45.67 -3.29
C ASN A 619 -0.83 -45.54 -2.82
N ASN A 620 -1.35 -44.31 -2.65
CA ASN A 620 -2.72 -44.04 -2.15
C ASN A 620 -3.03 -44.65 -0.76
N GLU A 621 -2.02 -44.89 0.08
CA GLU A 621 -2.19 -45.37 1.46
C GLU A 621 -2.65 -44.25 2.44
N GLY A 622 -2.78 -43.03 1.93
CA GLY A 622 -3.24 -41.84 2.66
C GLY A 622 -3.51 -40.70 1.67
N SER A 623 -3.91 -39.53 2.17
CA SER A 623 -4.10 -38.35 1.33
C SER A 623 -3.84 -37.04 2.06
N VAL A 624 -3.52 -36.01 1.27
CA VAL A 624 -3.41 -34.63 1.73
C VAL A 624 -4.56 -33.84 1.14
N HIS A 625 -5.27 -33.10 1.99
CA HIS A 625 -6.41 -32.30 1.61
C HIS A 625 -6.23 -30.84 2.01
N LEU A 626 -6.66 -29.93 1.15
CA LEU A 626 -6.62 -28.48 1.39
C LEU A 626 -8.02 -27.89 1.17
N TRP A 627 -8.58 -27.28 2.21
CA TRP A 627 -9.87 -26.58 2.18
C TRP A 627 -9.65 -25.06 2.24
N GLN A 628 -10.30 -24.31 1.35
CA GLN A 628 -10.20 -22.85 1.29
C GLN A 628 -11.55 -22.23 0.92
N GLY A 629 -11.92 -21.12 1.56
CA GLY A 629 -13.05 -20.28 1.13
C GLY A 629 -12.60 -19.31 0.04
N ASP A 630 -13.42 -19.09 -0.98
CA ASP A 630 -13.11 -18.17 -2.09
C ASP A 630 -13.20 -16.68 -1.71
N GLU A 631 -13.96 -16.35 -0.65
CA GLU A 631 -14.12 -15.03 -0.04
C GLU A 631 -13.16 -14.80 1.16
N ASP A 632 -12.20 -15.69 1.41
CA ASP A 632 -11.24 -15.51 2.51
C ASP A 632 -10.34 -14.28 2.25
N ARG A 633 -10.48 -13.27 3.12
CA ARG A 633 -9.74 -12.00 3.03
C ARG A 633 -8.42 -12.01 3.80
N LEU A 634 -8.22 -12.99 4.68
CA LEU A 634 -6.97 -13.16 5.44
C LEU A 634 -5.95 -13.96 4.65
N VAL A 635 -6.41 -15.01 3.96
CA VAL A 635 -5.59 -15.86 3.12
C VAL A 635 -6.20 -15.91 1.72
N PRO A 636 -5.74 -15.05 0.79
CA PRO A 636 -6.29 -14.96 -0.55
C PRO A 636 -6.26 -16.31 -1.28
N VAL A 637 -7.43 -16.76 -1.75
CA VAL A 637 -7.63 -18.05 -2.43
C VAL A 637 -6.69 -18.27 -3.62
N ALA A 638 -6.26 -17.19 -4.29
CA ALA A 638 -5.33 -17.25 -5.42
C ALA A 638 -4.01 -17.96 -5.07
N LEU A 639 -3.50 -17.79 -3.85
CA LEU A 639 -2.26 -18.45 -3.41
C LEU A 639 -2.45 -19.96 -3.27
N GLN A 640 -3.58 -20.40 -2.70
CA GLN A 640 -3.88 -21.83 -2.55
C GLN A 640 -4.09 -22.51 -3.89
N ARG A 641 -4.81 -21.85 -4.81
CA ARG A 641 -5.00 -22.35 -6.18
C ARG A 641 -3.65 -22.56 -6.88
N TYR A 642 -2.70 -21.65 -6.68
CA TYR A 642 -1.36 -21.80 -7.24
C TYR A 642 -0.57 -22.95 -6.60
N ILE A 643 -0.60 -23.08 -5.25
CA ILE A 643 0.05 -24.19 -4.53
C ILE A 643 -0.47 -25.55 -5.03
N VAL A 644 -1.79 -25.72 -5.12
CA VAL A 644 -2.41 -26.98 -5.55
C VAL A 644 -2.08 -27.31 -7.00
N ASN A 645 -1.98 -26.30 -7.87
CA ASN A 645 -1.54 -26.52 -9.26
C ASN A 645 -0.09 -27.05 -9.31
N LYS A 646 0.78 -26.60 -8.40
CA LYS A 646 2.15 -27.12 -8.28
C LYS A 646 2.24 -28.47 -7.57
N LEU A 647 1.28 -28.77 -6.69
CA LEU A 647 1.20 -30.00 -5.91
C LEU A 647 -0.08 -30.78 -6.27
N PRO A 648 -0.16 -31.41 -7.47
CA PRO A 648 -1.39 -32.04 -7.95
C PRO A 648 -1.87 -33.23 -7.10
N TRP A 649 -1.02 -33.74 -6.20
CA TRP A 649 -1.35 -34.79 -5.24
C TRP A 649 -2.10 -34.26 -4.00
N VAL A 650 -2.21 -32.93 -3.82
CA VAL A 650 -3.06 -32.31 -2.79
C VAL A 650 -4.48 -32.20 -3.33
N LYS A 651 -5.42 -32.84 -2.64
CA LYS A 651 -6.85 -32.77 -2.97
C LYS A 651 -7.42 -31.45 -2.49
N TYR A 652 -7.77 -30.57 -3.42
CA TYR A 652 -8.26 -29.22 -3.14
C TYR A 652 -9.77 -29.14 -3.11
N HIS A 653 -10.28 -28.46 -2.09
CA HIS A 653 -11.70 -28.25 -1.83
C HIS A 653 -11.93 -26.75 -1.65
N GLU A 654 -12.54 -26.12 -2.66
CA GLU A 654 -12.88 -24.71 -2.61
C GLU A 654 -14.37 -24.55 -2.27
N LEU A 655 -14.67 -23.76 -1.24
CA LEU A 655 -16.03 -23.43 -0.84
C LEU A 655 -16.39 -22.08 -1.49
N ALA A 656 -17.34 -22.11 -2.42
CA ALA A 656 -17.78 -20.93 -3.14
C ALA A 656 -18.74 -20.06 -2.28
N GLY A 657 -18.44 -18.77 -2.21
CA GLY A 657 -19.23 -17.74 -1.56
C GLY A 657 -20.29 -17.14 -2.49
N LEU A 658 -21.05 -16.18 -1.95
CA LEU A 658 -22.09 -15.43 -2.67
C LEU A 658 -21.51 -14.56 -3.81
N GLU A 659 -20.21 -14.29 -3.80
CA GLU A 659 -19.52 -13.48 -4.81
C GLU A 659 -19.46 -14.16 -6.19
N MET A 660 -19.38 -15.50 -6.25
CA MET A 660 -19.47 -16.23 -7.53
C MET A 660 -20.84 -16.02 -8.20
N LEU A 661 -21.92 -15.99 -7.41
CA LEU A 661 -23.28 -15.68 -7.89
C LEU A 661 -23.40 -14.22 -8.37
N LYS A 662 -22.70 -13.27 -7.73
CA LYS A 662 -22.62 -11.87 -8.22
C LYS A 662 -21.87 -11.76 -9.54
N ARG A 663 -20.77 -12.52 -9.72
CA ARG A 663 -20.03 -12.55 -10.99
C ARG A 663 -20.85 -13.19 -12.11
N ILE A 664 -21.59 -14.27 -11.82
CA ILE A 664 -22.55 -14.86 -12.76
C ILE A 664 -23.66 -13.84 -13.09
N GLY A 665 -24.18 -13.14 -12.09
CA GLY A 665 -25.15 -12.05 -12.28
C GLY A 665 -24.60 -10.92 -13.16
N LEU A 666 -23.36 -10.49 -12.95
CA LEU A 666 -22.71 -9.46 -13.76
C LEU A 666 -22.47 -9.93 -15.20
N VAL A 667 -22.03 -11.18 -15.40
CA VAL A 667 -21.89 -11.76 -16.74
C VAL A 667 -23.24 -11.84 -17.43
N LEU A 668 -24.29 -12.25 -16.72
CA LEU A 668 -25.66 -12.24 -17.25
C LEU A 668 -26.11 -10.83 -17.62
N VAL A 669 -25.81 -9.80 -16.80
CA VAL A 669 -26.09 -8.41 -17.13
C VAL A 669 -25.31 -7.97 -18.36
N ILE A 670 -24.01 -8.28 -18.46
CA ILE A 670 -23.19 -7.95 -19.64
C ILE A 670 -23.72 -8.66 -20.89
N VAL A 671 -24.10 -9.93 -20.79
CA VAL A 671 -24.69 -10.70 -21.90
C VAL A 671 -26.04 -10.11 -22.29
N LEU A 672 -26.90 -9.76 -21.33
CA LEU A 672 -28.20 -9.15 -21.59
C LEU A 672 -28.07 -7.74 -22.19
N VAL A 673 -27.11 -6.93 -21.72
CA VAL A 673 -26.78 -5.62 -22.28
C VAL A 673 -26.18 -5.78 -23.68
N SER A 674 -25.34 -6.77 -23.91
CA SER A 674 -24.75 -7.06 -25.23
C SER A 674 -25.80 -7.57 -26.22
N TRP A 675 -26.72 -8.42 -25.78
CA TRP A 675 -27.89 -8.83 -26.57
C TRP A 675 -28.83 -7.67 -26.84
N GLY A 676 -29.09 -6.84 -25.82
CA GLY A 676 -29.86 -5.61 -25.97
C GLY A 676 -29.22 -4.69 -27.02
N TYR A 677 -27.90 -4.48 -26.92
CA TYR A 677 -27.10 -3.70 -27.88
C TYR A 677 -27.20 -4.28 -29.29
N GLN A 678 -27.01 -5.59 -29.46
CA GLN A 678 -27.15 -6.24 -30.77
C GLN A 678 -28.57 -6.14 -31.34
N ALA A 679 -29.60 -6.21 -30.50
CA ALA A 679 -30.98 -6.09 -30.95
C ALA A 679 -31.33 -4.66 -31.39
N ILE A 680 -30.81 -3.63 -30.70
CA ILE A 680 -31.12 -2.23 -31.03
C ILE A 680 -30.34 -1.71 -32.23
N HIS A 681 -29.16 -2.29 -32.51
CA HIS A 681 -28.32 -1.85 -33.61
C HIS A 681 -28.79 -2.41 -34.96
N PRO A 682 -29.13 -1.55 -35.94
CA PRO A 682 -29.47 -2.01 -37.27
C PRO A 682 -28.27 -2.69 -37.96
N PRO A 683 -28.51 -3.66 -38.86
CA PRO A 683 -27.45 -4.26 -39.64
C PRO A 683 -26.78 -3.20 -40.53
N PRO A 684 -25.48 -3.35 -40.84
CA PRO A 684 -24.79 -2.43 -41.74
C PRO A 684 -25.46 -2.41 -43.12
N PRO A 685 -25.51 -1.26 -43.80
CA PRO A 685 -26.16 -1.13 -45.09
C PRO A 685 -25.48 -1.94 -46.18
N LYS A 686 -26.28 -2.52 -47.08
CA LYS A 686 -25.80 -3.26 -48.25
C LYS A 686 -25.62 -2.31 -49.42
N ILE A 687 -24.56 -1.50 -49.38
CA ILE A 687 -24.30 -0.45 -50.37
C ILE A 687 -24.21 -1.05 -51.79
N CYS A 688 -24.99 -0.51 -52.73
CA CYS A 688 -24.99 -0.98 -54.12
C CYS A 688 -23.59 -0.81 -54.75
N GLY A 689 -23.09 -1.88 -55.39
CA GLY A 689 -21.76 -1.90 -56.01
C GLY A 689 -20.58 -2.18 -55.06
N SER A 690 -20.81 -2.29 -53.76
CA SER A 690 -19.78 -2.73 -52.80
C SER A 690 -19.64 -4.26 -52.80
N PRO A 691 -18.51 -4.84 -52.32
CA PRO A 691 -18.37 -6.29 -52.17
C PRO A 691 -19.51 -6.89 -51.33
N GLY A 692 -20.31 -7.77 -51.92
CA GLY A 692 -21.48 -8.39 -51.25
C GLY A 692 -22.77 -7.54 -51.26
N GLY A 693 -22.73 -6.33 -51.84
CA GLY A 693 -23.91 -5.49 -52.05
C GLY A 693 -24.66 -5.78 -53.37
N PRO A 694 -25.88 -5.26 -53.55
CA PRO A 694 -26.63 -5.39 -54.80
C PRO A 694 -25.92 -4.74 -55.99
N PRO A 695 -26.15 -5.19 -57.23
CA PRO A 695 -25.54 -4.58 -58.41
C PRO A 695 -26.11 -3.18 -58.67
N ILE A 696 -25.30 -2.34 -59.33
CA ILE A 696 -25.74 -1.06 -59.86
C ILE A 696 -26.18 -1.29 -61.31
N THR A 697 -27.41 -0.92 -61.62
CA THR A 697 -28.04 -1.07 -62.93
C THR A 697 -28.65 0.24 -63.46
N ALA A 698 -28.87 1.22 -62.58
CA ALA A 698 -29.45 2.50 -62.94
C ALA A 698 -28.40 3.52 -63.42
N PRO A 699 -28.80 4.49 -64.26
CA PRO A 699 -28.09 5.75 -64.37
C PRO A 699 -27.96 6.41 -62.99
N ARG A 700 -26.77 6.92 -62.68
CA ARG A 700 -26.50 7.64 -61.44
C ARG A 700 -25.68 8.90 -61.69
N ILE A 701 -25.97 9.94 -60.94
CA ILE A 701 -25.10 11.12 -60.84
C ILE A 701 -24.27 11.04 -59.56
N LYS A 702 -23.12 11.73 -59.52
CA LYS A 702 -22.25 11.80 -58.35
C LYS A 702 -22.33 13.19 -57.72
N LEU A 703 -22.89 13.29 -56.52
CA LEU A 703 -22.98 14.51 -55.74
C LEU A 703 -21.60 15.03 -55.30
N ARG A 704 -21.56 16.30 -54.88
CA ARG A 704 -20.31 16.97 -54.45
C ARG A 704 -19.65 16.31 -53.25
N ASP A 705 -20.42 15.68 -52.38
CA ASP A 705 -19.92 14.93 -51.22
C ASP A 705 -19.45 13.50 -51.56
N GLY A 706 -19.59 13.09 -52.82
CA GLY A 706 -19.15 11.80 -53.34
C GLY A 706 -20.23 10.72 -53.37
N ARG A 707 -21.40 10.93 -52.75
CA ARG A 707 -22.55 10.03 -52.84
C ARG A 707 -23.12 10.01 -54.26
N HIS A 708 -23.80 8.93 -54.64
CA HIS A 708 -24.51 8.82 -55.90
C HIS A 708 -26.02 8.87 -55.72
N LEU A 709 -26.71 9.54 -56.63
CA LEU A 709 -28.17 9.44 -56.76
C LEU A 709 -28.53 8.67 -58.03
N ALA A 710 -29.28 7.59 -57.86
CA ALA A 710 -29.86 6.83 -58.95
C ALA A 710 -31.18 7.46 -59.40
N TYR A 711 -31.37 7.55 -60.71
CA TYR A 711 -32.54 8.21 -61.28
C TYR A 711 -33.08 7.49 -62.50
N LYS A 712 -34.29 7.89 -62.90
CA LYS A 712 -34.95 7.45 -64.11
C LYS A 712 -35.72 8.60 -64.73
N GLU A 713 -35.51 8.79 -66.03
CA GLU A 713 -36.14 9.83 -66.83
C GLU A 713 -37.41 9.29 -67.51
N TYR A 714 -38.38 10.19 -67.69
CA TYR A 714 -39.66 9.96 -68.34
C TYR A 714 -40.07 11.21 -69.13
N GLY A 715 -40.96 11.03 -70.11
CA GLY A 715 -41.54 12.14 -70.86
C GLY A 715 -40.81 12.48 -72.16
N VAL A 716 -41.02 13.69 -72.68
CA VAL A 716 -40.37 14.17 -73.91
C VAL A 716 -38.86 14.42 -73.68
N PRO A 717 -38.00 14.36 -74.71
CA PRO A 717 -36.57 14.64 -74.54
C PRO A 717 -36.29 16.02 -73.93
N LEU A 718 -35.30 16.11 -73.03
CA LEU A 718 -35.00 17.32 -72.26
C LEU A 718 -34.83 18.59 -73.12
N GLY A 719 -34.26 18.48 -74.32
CA GLY A 719 -34.01 19.61 -75.22
C GLY A 719 -35.27 20.25 -75.81
N VAL A 720 -36.40 19.53 -75.82
CA VAL A 720 -37.70 20.02 -76.32
C VAL A 720 -38.74 20.18 -75.21
N ALA A 721 -38.38 19.85 -73.97
CA ALA A 721 -39.28 19.91 -72.82
C ALA A 721 -39.62 21.37 -72.44
N LYS A 722 -40.91 21.66 -72.32
CA LYS A 722 -41.43 22.93 -71.81
C LYS A 722 -41.35 22.98 -70.28
N TYR A 723 -41.69 21.88 -69.61
CA TYR A 723 -41.65 21.77 -68.16
C TYR A 723 -40.71 20.65 -67.74
N LYS A 724 -39.79 20.96 -66.83
CA LYS A 724 -38.77 20.04 -66.33
C LYS A 724 -39.03 19.79 -64.85
N ILE A 725 -39.33 18.54 -64.51
CA ILE A 725 -39.92 18.18 -63.22
C ILE A 725 -39.03 17.16 -62.53
N ILE A 726 -38.66 17.41 -61.28
CA ILE A 726 -38.13 16.38 -60.38
C ILE A 726 -39.28 15.83 -59.55
N PHE A 727 -39.46 14.51 -59.59
CA PHE A 727 -40.45 13.81 -58.79
C PHE A 727 -39.81 13.09 -57.60
N VAL A 728 -40.36 13.34 -56.41
CA VAL A 728 -39.92 12.75 -55.15
C VAL A 728 -40.90 11.64 -54.74
N HIS A 729 -40.43 10.39 -54.71
CA HIS A 729 -41.29 9.23 -54.44
C HIS A 729 -41.75 9.10 -52.98
N ALA A 730 -42.86 8.38 -52.80
CA ALA A 730 -43.48 8.09 -51.50
C ALA A 730 -42.65 7.16 -50.60
N PHE A 731 -43.16 6.91 -49.39
CA PHE A 731 -42.56 5.98 -48.43
C PHE A 731 -42.53 4.55 -49.01
N GLY A 732 -41.43 3.82 -48.83
CA GLY A 732 -41.31 2.44 -49.36
C GLY A 732 -41.23 2.30 -50.88
N SER A 733 -41.15 3.42 -51.62
CA SER A 733 -41.09 3.46 -53.08
C SER A 733 -39.67 3.71 -53.61
N CYS A 734 -39.49 3.89 -54.92
CA CYS A 734 -38.21 4.15 -55.58
C CYS A 734 -38.43 4.93 -56.90
N ARG A 735 -37.37 5.23 -57.65
CA ARG A 735 -37.37 5.93 -58.96
C ARG A 735 -38.36 5.37 -59.99
N HIS A 736 -38.73 4.10 -59.86
CA HIS A 736 -39.70 3.44 -60.73
C HIS A 736 -41.17 3.76 -60.42
N HIS A 737 -41.43 4.37 -59.26
CA HIS A 737 -42.77 4.73 -58.76
C HIS A 737 -43.04 6.23 -58.91
N THR A 738 -42.72 6.76 -60.10
CA THR A 738 -42.98 8.16 -60.45
C THR A 738 -44.44 8.29 -60.88
N VAL A 739 -45.36 8.38 -59.91
CA VAL A 739 -46.81 8.22 -60.15
C VAL A 739 -47.33 9.14 -61.25
N VAL A 740 -46.88 10.39 -61.26
CA VAL A 740 -47.24 11.38 -62.27
C VAL A 740 -46.69 11.06 -63.66
N ALA A 741 -45.62 10.27 -63.80
CA ALA A 741 -45.10 9.85 -65.10
C ALA A 741 -45.69 8.52 -65.56
N THR A 742 -45.97 7.61 -64.62
CA THR A 742 -46.40 6.24 -64.96
C THR A 742 -47.88 6.11 -65.28
N THR A 743 -48.69 7.14 -64.99
CA THR A 743 -50.14 7.12 -65.25
C THR A 743 -50.61 8.19 -66.23
N LEU A 744 -49.74 9.09 -66.69
CA LEU A 744 -50.08 10.02 -67.77
C LEU A 744 -50.17 9.26 -69.10
N SER A 745 -51.12 9.65 -69.94
CA SER A 745 -51.16 9.20 -71.32
C SER A 745 -49.97 9.79 -72.10
N GLN A 746 -49.52 9.09 -73.14
CA GLN A 746 -48.44 9.58 -73.99
C GLN A 746 -48.86 10.91 -74.66
N GLU A 747 -50.12 11.03 -75.03
CA GLU A 747 -50.72 12.24 -75.59
C GLU A 747 -50.61 13.42 -74.62
N ALA A 748 -50.94 13.23 -73.34
CA ALA A 748 -50.83 14.30 -72.34
C ALA A 748 -49.36 14.69 -72.07
N ILE A 749 -48.44 13.73 -72.11
CA ILE A 749 -46.99 13.99 -71.97
C ILE A 749 -46.49 14.89 -73.11
N GLU A 750 -46.89 14.59 -74.34
CA GLU A 750 -46.51 15.35 -75.54
C GLU A 750 -47.20 16.72 -75.59
N GLU A 751 -48.50 16.78 -75.28
CA GLU A 751 -49.30 18.01 -75.23
C GLU A 751 -48.72 19.02 -74.23
N LEU A 752 -48.42 18.56 -73.01
CA LEU A 752 -47.85 19.42 -71.97
C LEU A 752 -46.35 19.66 -72.20
N GLY A 753 -45.67 18.82 -72.96
CA GLY A 753 -44.23 18.89 -73.19
C GLY A 753 -43.42 18.68 -71.90
N VAL A 754 -43.78 17.68 -71.10
CA VAL A 754 -43.18 17.43 -69.79
C VAL A 754 -41.99 16.47 -69.87
N TYR A 755 -40.90 16.84 -69.20
CA TYR A 755 -39.78 15.97 -68.86
C TYR A 755 -39.78 15.74 -67.36
N ILE A 756 -39.81 14.48 -66.92
CA ILE A 756 -39.92 14.12 -65.51
C ILE A 756 -38.76 13.19 -65.14
N VAL A 757 -38.03 13.54 -64.09
CA VAL A 757 -37.03 12.66 -63.50
C VAL A 757 -37.47 12.22 -62.10
N GLY A 758 -37.63 10.92 -61.92
CA GLY A 758 -37.77 10.31 -60.60
C GLY A 758 -36.42 9.81 -60.12
N PHE A 759 -36.07 10.03 -58.86
CA PHE A 759 -34.81 9.56 -58.29
C PHE A 759 -35.03 8.76 -57.02
N ASP A 760 -34.13 7.83 -56.73
CA ASP A 760 -34.11 7.14 -55.45
C ASP A 760 -33.62 8.10 -54.37
N ARG A 761 -34.40 8.30 -53.31
CA ARG A 761 -33.95 9.11 -52.17
C ARG A 761 -32.75 8.45 -51.48
N PRO A 762 -31.90 9.20 -50.74
CA PRO A 762 -30.74 8.60 -50.09
C PRO A 762 -31.09 7.38 -49.24
N GLY A 763 -30.42 6.25 -49.49
CA GLY A 763 -30.66 4.96 -48.84
C GLY A 763 -31.74 4.07 -49.48
N TYR A 764 -32.51 4.60 -50.44
CA TYR A 764 -33.44 3.83 -51.26
C TYR A 764 -32.79 3.34 -52.55
N GLY A 765 -33.28 2.22 -53.08
CA GLY A 765 -32.92 1.75 -54.42
C GLY A 765 -31.41 1.65 -54.61
N GLU A 766 -30.86 2.38 -55.58
CA GLU A 766 -29.43 2.41 -55.90
C GLU A 766 -28.72 3.73 -55.55
N SER A 767 -29.41 4.64 -54.84
CA SER A 767 -28.81 5.87 -54.31
C SER A 767 -28.03 5.59 -53.03
N ASP A 768 -26.82 6.12 -52.93
CA ASP A 768 -25.98 5.94 -51.75
C ASP A 768 -26.69 6.48 -50.49
N PRO A 769 -26.57 5.81 -49.32
CA PRO A 769 -27.13 6.31 -48.07
C PRO A 769 -26.55 7.66 -47.67
N ASP A 770 -27.33 8.48 -46.94
CA ASP A 770 -26.87 9.70 -46.28
C ASP A 770 -26.89 9.52 -44.74
N PRO A 771 -25.75 9.17 -44.13
CA PRO A 771 -25.63 9.03 -42.67
C PRO A 771 -25.86 10.34 -41.90
N LYS A 772 -25.96 11.49 -42.56
CA LYS A 772 -26.27 12.79 -41.95
C LYS A 772 -27.53 13.42 -42.55
N ARG A 773 -28.43 12.60 -43.13
CA ARG A 773 -29.65 13.06 -43.79
C ARG A 773 -30.44 14.05 -42.95
N THR A 774 -30.83 15.14 -43.59
CA THR A 774 -31.74 16.16 -43.06
C THR A 774 -32.70 16.59 -44.17
N MET A 775 -33.72 17.38 -43.82
CA MET A 775 -34.58 18.00 -44.84
C MET A 775 -33.81 18.92 -45.78
N LYS A 776 -32.78 19.59 -45.26
CA LYS A 776 -31.88 20.43 -46.03
C LYS A 776 -30.97 19.64 -46.95
N SER A 777 -30.33 18.57 -46.48
CA SER A 777 -29.45 17.77 -47.34
C SER A 777 -30.23 17.18 -48.51
N LEU A 778 -31.45 16.68 -48.30
CA LEU A 778 -32.29 16.19 -49.39
C LEU A 778 -32.69 17.29 -50.39
N ALA A 779 -32.97 18.51 -49.93
CA ALA A 779 -33.27 19.64 -50.82
C ALA A 779 -32.05 20.01 -51.68
N LEU A 780 -30.85 20.00 -51.10
CA LEU A 780 -29.60 20.26 -51.82
C LEU A 780 -29.25 19.11 -52.77
N ASP A 781 -29.52 17.86 -52.40
CA ASP A 781 -29.40 16.69 -53.28
C ASP A 781 -30.28 16.84 -54.53
N ILE A 782 -31.50 17.38 -54.38
CA ILE A 782 -32.42 17.67 -55.49
C ILE A 782 -31.89 18.81 -56.37
N GLU A 783 -31.32 19.86 -55.76
CA GLU A 783 -30.69 20.95 -56.50
C GLU A 783 -29.51 20.47 -57.34
N GLU A 784 -28.60 19.69 -56.74
CA GLU A 784 -27.45 19.10 -57.43
C GLU A 784 -27.88 18.12 -58.53
N LEU A 785 -28.96 17.36 -58.31
CA LEU A 785 -29.56 16.51 -59.33
C LEU A 785 -30.03 17.33 -60.53
N ALA A 786 -30.72 18.44 -60.30
CA ALA A 786 -31.16 19.33 -61.37
C ALA A 786 -29.99 19.94 -62.14
N ASP A 787 -28.93 20.35 -61.44
CA ASP A 787 -27.74 20.94 -62.05
C ASP A 787 -26.99 19.94 -62.94
N GLN A 788 -26.77 18.71 -62.48
CA GLN A 788 -26.04 17.71 -63.25
C GLN A 788 -26.82 17.17 -64.44
N LEU A 789 -28.15 17.13 -64.36
CA LEU A 789 -29.00 16.77 -65.49
C LEU A 789 -29.25 17.95 -66.45
N GLY A 790 -28.76 19.15 -66.14
CA GLY A 790 -28.92 20.31 -67.02
C GLY A 790 -30.37 20.81 -67.12
N LEU A 791 -31.14 20.73 -66.03
CA LEU A 791 -32.54 21.18 -66.04
C LEU A 791 -32.66 22.71 -66.17
N GLY A 792 -31.59 23.45 -65.91
CA GLY A 792 -31.52 24.91 -66.02
C GLY A 792 -31.63 25.59 -64.65
N SER A 793 -31.73 26.92 -64.65
CA SER A 793 -31.70 27.72 -63.41
C SER A 793 -32.92 27.51 -62.50
N LYS A 794 -34.06 27.13 -63.08
CA LYS A 794 -35.30 26.81 -62.36
C LYS A 794 -35.96 25.54 -62.91
N PHE A 795 -36.56 24.75 -62.03
CA PHE A 795 -37.27 23.52 -62.36
C PHE A 795 -38.47 23.31 -61.44
N TYR A 796 -39.39 22.44 -61.81
CA TYR A 796 -40.57 22.10 -61.01
C TYR A 796 -40.25 20.92 -60.10
N VAL A 797 -40.85 20.88 -58.91
CA VAL A 797 -40.75 19.74 -58.01
C VAL A 797 -42.14 19.23 -57.66
N ILE A 798 -42.31 17.91 -57.71
CA ILE A 798 -43.55 17.25 -57.28
C ILE A 798 -43.19 16.14 -56.31
N GLY A 799 -43.89 16.06 -55.19
CA GLY A 799 -43.70 14.99 -54.22
C GLY A 799 -45.02 14.34 -53.83
N PHE A 800 -45.01 13.01 -53.70
CA PHE A 800 -46.16 12.24 -53.21
C PHE A 800 -45.90 11.66 -51.82
N SER A 801 -46.85 11.80 -50.90
CA SER A 801 -46.78 11.25 -49.54
C SER A 801 -45.53 11.73 -48.79
N MET A 802 -44.64 10.84 -48.37
CA MET A 802 -43.35 11.22 -47.78
C MET A 802 -42.48 12.05 -48.74
N GLY A 803 -42.61 11.83 -50.05
CA GLY A 803 -41.99 12.69 -51.06
C GLY A 803 -42.62 14.09 -51.09
N GLY A 804 -43.93 14.20 -50.84
CA GLY A 804 -44.62 15.49 -50.67
C GLY A 804 -44.12 16.24 -49.44
N GLN A 805 -43.85 15.53 -48.34
CA GLN A 805 -43.22 16.12 -47.16
C GLN A 805 -41.82 16.68 -47.46
N ALA A 806 -41.03 16.00 -48.31
CA ALA A 806 -39.71 16.48 -48.71
C ALA A 806 -39.73 17.84 -49.43
N ILE A 807 -40.85 18.17 -50.10
CA ILE A 807 -41.00 19.44 -50.82
C ILE A 807 -40.98 20.64 -49.88
N TRP A 808 -41.39 20.51 -48.62
CA TRP A 808 -41.24 21.58 -47.62
C TRP A 808 -39.77 22.00 -47.45
N GLY A 809 -38.84 21.04 -47.51
CA GLY A 809 -37.40 21.32 -47.51
C GLY A 809 -36.95 22.07 -48.76
N CYS A 810 -37.49 21.71 -49.94
CA CYS A 810 -37.18 22.41 -51.19
C CYS A 810 -37.66 23.87 -51.13
N LEU A 811 -38.89 24.09 -50.66
CA LEU A 811 -39.47 25.42 -50.46
C LEU A 811 -38.66 26.27 -49.47
N LYS A 812 -38.05 25.64 -48.45
CA LYS A 812 -37.22 26.35 -47.47
C LYS A 812 -35.82 26.68 -47.99
N PHE A 813 -35.13 25.70 -48.55
CA PHE A 813 -33.67 25.77 -48.76
C PHE A 813 -33.26 26.10 -50.18
N ILE A 814 -34.09 25.77 -51.17
CA ILE A 814 -33.81 26.06 -52.58
C ILE A 814 -34.98 26.79 -53.29
N PRO A 815 -35.71 27.72 -52.65
CA PRO A 815 -36.89 28.35 -53.26
C PRO A 815 -36.57 29.05 -54.58
N ASN A 816 -35.38 29.64 -54.68
CA ASN A 816 -34.93 30.36 -55.88
C ASN A 816 -34.72 29.45 -57.10
N ARG A 817 -34.60 28.14 -56.88
CA ARG A 817 -34.44 27.11 -57.92
C ARG A 817 -35.77 26.54 -58.41
N LEU A 818 -36.88 26.89 -57.76
CA LEU A 818 -38.18 26.35 -58.11
C LEU A 818 -38.88 27.22 -59.16
N ALA A 819 -39.50 26.57 -60.14
CA ALA A 819 -40.47 27.16 -61.07
C ALA A 819 -41.92 26.89 -60.64
N GLY A 820 -42.12 25.88 -59.79
CA GLY A 820 -43.39 25.53 -59.14
C GLY A 820 -43.21 24.31 -58.25
N ALA A 821 -44.08 24.13 -57.26
CA ALA A 821 -44.02 23.01 -56.33
C ALA A 821 -45.38 22.33 -56.12
N GLY A 822 -45.44 21.01 -56.31
CA GLY A 822 -46.63 20.20 -56.10
C GLY A 822 -46.48 19.24 -54.92
N LEU A 823 -47.33 19.37 -53.91
CA LEU A 823 -47.39 18.50 -52.75
C LEU A 823 -48.65 17.63 -52.84
N ILE A 824 -48.47 16.32 -52.99
CA ILE A 824 -49.57 15.37 -53.16
C ILE A 824 -49.66 14.52 -51.90
N ALA A 825 -50.78 14.62 -51.17
CA ALA A 825 -51.02 13.97 -49.88
C ALA A 825 -49.81 14.01 -48.91
N PRO A 826 -49.17 15.19 -48.68
CA PRO A 826 -47.86 15.24 -48.04
C PRO A 826 -47.92 14.75 -46.58
N VAL A 827 -47.02 13.86 -46.17
CA VAL A 827 -46.96 13.38 -44.78
C VAL A 827 -46.68 14.53 -43.81
N ILE A 828 -47.36 14.52 -42.66
CA ILE A 828 -47.31 15.60 -41.67
C ILE A 828 -46.50 15.19 -40.45
N ASN A 829 -45.65 16.08 -39.97
CA ASN A 829 -45.00 15.92 -38.68
C ASN A 829 -45.89 16.54 -37.59
N TYR A 830 -46.48 15.69 -36.74
CA TYR A 830 -47.39 16.10 -35.65
C TYR A 830 -46.74 17.00 -34.59
N TRP A 831 -45.41 17.09 -34.59
CA TRP A 831 -44.63 17.87 -33.63
C TRP A 831 -44.16 19.23 -34.15
N TRP A 832 -44.62 19.67 -35.33
CA TRP A 832 -44.39 21.04 -35.78
C TRP A 832 -45.01 22.05 -34.78
N PRO A 833 -44.20 22.96 -34.20
CA PRO A 833 -44.65 23.86 -33.14
C PRO A 833 -45.82 24.77 -33.51
N SER A 834 -45.97 25.12 -34.79
CA SER A 834 -47.00 26.06 -35.23
C SER A 834 -48.41 25.45 -35.28
N PHE A 835 -48.54 24.13 -35.11
CA PHE A 835 -49.85 23.53 -34.89
C PHE A 835 -50.38 23.81 -33.47
N PRO A 836 -51.66 24.18 -33.33
CA PRO A 836 -52.34 24.15 -32.05
C PRO A 836 -52.25 22.76 -31.45
N LYS A 837 -51.76 22.65 -30.21
CA LYS A 837 -51.51 21.36 -29.55
C LYS A 837 -52.74 20.45 -29.52
N ASN A 838 -53.94 21.02 -29.32
CA ASN A 838 -55.19 20.25 -29.34
C ASN A 838 -55.45 19.64 -30.72
N LEU A 839 -55.22 20.40 -31.79
CA LEU A 839 -55.43 19.97 -33.17
C LEU A 839 -54.45 18.87 -33.59
N SER A 840 -53.15 19.08 -33.36
CA SER A 840 -52.14 18.07 -33.69
C SER A 840 -52.32 16.80 -32.85
N THR A 841 -52.70 16.94 -31.58
CA THR A 841 -53.00 15.80 -30.70
C THR A 841 -54.21 15.01 -31.18
N GLU A 842 -55.31 15.69 -31.53
CA GLU A 842 -56.52 15.03 -32.04
C GLU A 842 -56.22 14.27 -33.34
N ALA A 843 -55.57 14.92 -34.32
CA ALA A 843 -55.18 14.29 -35.57
C ALA A 843 -54.20 13.12 -35.36
N TYR A 844 -53.28 13.25 -34.41
CA TYR A 844 -52.35 12.18 -34.06
C TYR A 844 -53.07 10.95 -33.51
N TYR A 845 -54.07 11.13 -32.63
CA TYR A 845 -54.83 10.02 -32.02
C TYR A 845 -55.86 9.38 -32.97
N GLN A 846 -56.12 9.95 -34.15
CA GLN A 846 -56.89 9.28 -35.20
C GLN A 846 -56.14 8.09 -35.83
N GLN A 847 -54.81 8.05 -35.68
CA GLN A 847 -54.01 6.95 -36.20
C GLN A 847 -54.18 5.67 -35.37
N PRO A 848 -53.99 4.48 -35.97
CA PRO A 848 -53.93 3.22 -35.23
C PRO A 848 -52.93 3.29 -34.06
N PRO A 849 -53.20 2.62 -32.92
CA PRO A 849 -52.30 2.64 -31.76
C PRO A 849 -50.86 2.22 -32.07
N GLN A 850 -50.66 1.33 -33.05
CA GLN A 850 -49.33 0.92 -33.49
C GLN A 850 -48.53 2.04 -34.18
N ASP A 851 -49.20 2.89 -34.97
CA ASP A 851 -48.56 4.06 -35.61
C ASP A 851 -48.25 5.13 -34.59
N GLN A 852 -49.16 5.37 -33.64
CA GLN A 852 -48.91 6.26 -32.52
C GLN A 852 -47.59 5.90 -31.83
N TRP A 853 -47.42 4.64 -31.44
CA TRP A 853 -46.18 4.21 -30.80
C TRP A 853 -44.96 4.28 -31.71
N ALA A 854 -45.06 3.77 -32.93
CA ALA A 854 -43.93 3.76 -33.85
C ALA A 854 -43.45 5.19 -34.16
N LEU A 855 -44.36 6.15 -34.32
CA LEU A 855 -44.04 7.57 -34.52
C LEU A 855 -43.44 8.22 -33.27
N ARG A 856 -43.95 7.91 -32.06
CA ARG A 856 -43.32 8.37 -30.81
C ARG A 856 -41.88 7.90 -30.70
N VAL A 857 -41.61 6.65 -31.06
CA VAL A 857 -40.24 6.12 -31.08
C VAL A 857 -39.41 6.88 -32.10
N ALA A 858 -39.90 7.06 -33.33
CA ALA A 858 -39.18 7.80 -34.36
C ALA A 858 -38.87 9.25 -33.95
N HIS A 859 -39.78 9.91 -33.24
CA HIS A 859 -39.61 11.29 -32.78
C HIS A 859 -38.70 11.42 -31.54
N TYR A 860 -39.03 10.72 -30.45
CA TYR A 860 -38.37 10.91 -29.15
C TYR A 860 -37.15 10.02 -28.94
N LEU A 861 -37.12 8.83 -29.56
CA LEU A 861 -36.07 7.84 -29.40
C LEU A 861 -35.63 7.30 -30.78
N PRO A 862 -35.20 8.17 -31.73
CA PRO A 862 -34.99 7.79 -33.12
C PRO A 862 -34.02 6.61 -33.28
N TRP A 863 -33.06 6.44 -32.37
CA TRP A 863 -32.12 5.32 -32.34
C TRP A 863 -32.77 3.93 -32.11
N LEU A 864 -34.00 3.88 -31.58
CA LEU A 864 -34.79 2.65 -31.41
C LEU A 864 -35.75 2.36 -32.57
N THR A 865 -35.84 3.23 -33.58
CA THR A 865 -36.85 3.10 -34.66
C THR A 865 -36.74 1.78 -35.41
N TYR A 866 -35.52 1.33 -35.70
CA TYR A 866 -35.26 0.03 -36.33
C TYR A 866 -35.74 -1.12 -35.46
N TRP A 867 -35.27 -1.16 -34.20
CA TRP A 867 -35.63 -2.20 -33.25
C TRP A 867 -37.14 -2.28 -33.10
N TRP A 868 -37.79 -1.14 -32.90
CA TRP A 868 -39.22 -1.11 -32.66
C TRP A 868 -40.01 -1.74 -33.82
N ASN A 869 -39.72 -1.32 -35.05
CA ASN A 869 -40.45 -1.77 -36.24
C ASN A 869 -40.06 -3.19 -36.71
N THR A 870 -39.07 -3.83 -36.08
CA THR A 870 -38.64 -5.20 -36.41
C THR A 870 -39.00 -6.23 -35.33
N GLN A 871 -39.62 -5.81 -34.22
CA GLN A 871 -40.03 -6.73 -33.17
C GLN A 871 -41.27 -7.54 -33.55
N LYS A 872 -41.37 -8.75 -32.97
CA LYS A 872 -42.55 -9.62 -33.09
C LYS A 872 -43.57 -9.41 -31.96
N PHE A 873 -43.13 -8.88 -30.82
CA PHE A 873 -43.94 -8.77 -29.61
C PHE A 873 -44.87 -7.55 -29.61
N PHE A 874 -44.58 -6.55 -30.45
CA PHE A 874 -45.43 -5.39 -30.67
C PHE A 874 -45.39 -5.02 -32.17
N PRO A 875 -46.49 -4.48 -32.72
CA PRO A 875 -46.62 -4.26 -34.15
C PRO A 875 -45.71 -3.13 -34.66
N ALA A 876 -45.15 -3.32 -35.85
CA ALA A 876 -44.55 -2.25 -36.63
C ALA A 876 -45.59 -1.19 -37.04
N SER A 877 -45.15 -0.05 -37.59
CA SER A 877 -46.07 0.91 -38.19
C SER A 877 -46.95 0.25 -39.24
N SER A 878 -48.21 0.67 -39.34
CA SER A 878 -49.21 0.14 -40.26
C SER A 878 -48.76 0.16 -41.71
N VAL A 879 -47.99 1.17 -42.11
CA VAL A 879 -47.43 1.28 -43.47
C VAL A 879 -46.36 0.21 -43.70
N ILE A 880 -45.45 0.00 -42.75
CA ILE A 880 -44.41 -1.06 -42.85
C ILE A 880 -45.06 -2.45 -42.82
N ALA A 881 -46.06 -2.64 -41.95
CA ALA A 881 -46.81 -3.88 -41.82
C ALA A 881 -47.83 -4.13 -42.94
N SER A 882 -48.02 -3.18 -43.87
CA SER A 882 -49.03 -3.24 -44.94
C SER A 882 -50.46 -3.49 -44.42
N ASN A 883 -50.83 -2.84 -43.31
CA ASN A 883 -52.14 -3.03 -42.67
C ASN A 883 -53.26 -2.39 -43.53
N PRO A 884 -54.24 -3.16 -44.02
CA PRO A 884 -55.29 -2.65 -44.90
C PRO A 884 -56.26 -1.67 -44.20
N GLN A 885 -56.27 -1.59 -42.87
CA GLN A 885 -57.13 -0.65 -42.14
C GLN A 885 -56.83 0.82 -42.45
N THR A 886 -55.63 1.14 -42.93
CA THR A 886 -55.22 2.49 -43.30
C THR A 886 -55.63 2.90 -44.71
N LEU A 887 -56.40 2.07 -45.43
CA LEU A 887 -56.87 2.36 -46.78
C LEU A 887 -58.34 2.77 -46.76
N SER A 888 -58.70 3.82 -47.51
CA SER A 888 -60.10 4.17 -47.75
C SER A 888 -60.80 3.15 -48.67
N PRO A 889 -62.13 3.17 -48.80
CA PRO A 889 -62.83 2.34 -49.77
C PRO A 889 -62.31 2.52 -51.21
N GLN A 890 -62.00 3.76 -51.61
CA GLN A 890 -61.42 4.05 -52.92
C GLN A 890 -60.00 3.48 -53.05
N ASP A 891 -59.16 3.63 -52.02
CA ASP A 891 -57.80 3.08 -52.01
C ASP A 891 -57.82 1.55 -52.19
N MET A 892 -58.75 0.88 -51.53
CA MET A 892 -58.96 -0.56 -51.66
C MET A 892 -59.35 -0.97 -53.08
N GLU A 893 -60.17 -0.17 -53.77
CA GLU A 893 -60.54 -0.41 -55.17
C GLU A 893 -59.34 -0.23 -56.11
N ILE A 894 -58.57 0.84 -55.91
CA ILE A 894 -57.34 1.12 -56.67
C ILE A 894 -56.34 -0.03 -56.49
N MET A 895 -56.09 -0.46 -55.25
CA MET A 895 -55.18 -1.56 -54.94
C MET A 895 -55.63 -2.88 -55.59
N LYS A 896 -56.92 -3.23 -55.55
CA LYS A 896 -57.45 -4.43 -56.23
C LYS A 896 -57.18 -4.40 -57.73
N LYS A 897 -57.37 -3.25 -58.39
CA LYS A 897 -57.09 -3.08 -59.83
C LYS A 897 -55.59 -3.25 -60.14
N LEU A 898 -54.72 -2.64 -59.35
CA LEU A 898 -53.27 -2.70 -59.53
C LEU A 898 -52.70 -4.11 -59.30
N PHE A 899 -53.13 -4.79 -58.23
CA PHE A 899 -52.74 -6.18 -57.94
C PHE A 899 -53.17 -7.16 -59.04
N SER A 900 -54.36 -6.96 -59.60
CA SER A 900 -54.89 -7.81 -60.67
C SER A 900 -54.13 -7.63 -62.00
N ALA A 901 -53.49 -6.46 -62.21
CA ALA A 901 -52.83 -6.11 -63.45
C ALA A 901 -51.33 -6.44 -63.51
N SER A 902 -50.63 -6.54 -62.36
CA SER A 902 -49.14 -6.43 -62.35
C SER A 902 -48.36 -7.51 -61.58
N GLY A 903 -49.03 -8.45 -60.87
CA GLY A 903 -48.32 -9.42 -60.01
C GLY A 903 -47.56 -8.78 -58.83
N PRO A 904 -46.81 -9.54 -58.01
CA PRO A 904 -46.04 -8.97 -56.90
C PRO A 904 -44.95 -8.03 -57.44
N ASP A 905 -45.00 -6.76 -57.02
CA ASP A 905 -44.16 -5.71 -57.56
C ASP A 905 -42.70 -5.85 -57.11
N MET A 906 -41.87 -6.43 -57.98
CA MET A 906 -40.41 -6.53 -57.80
C MET A 906 -39.73 -5.17 -57.56
N LYS A 907 -40.35 -4.05 -57.97
CA LYS A 907 -39.80 -2.70 -57.79
C LYS A 907 -39.88 -2.24 -56.33
N THR A 908 -40.86 -2.70 -55.56
CA THR A 908 -40.95 -2.48 -54.11
C THR A 908 -39.83 -3.21 -53.36
N TYR A 909 -39.39 -4.38 -53.84
CA TYR A 909 -38.20 -5.06 -53.29
C TYR A 909 -36.92 -4.25 -53.58
N MET A 910 -36.79 -3.70 -54.79
CA MET A 910 -35.65 -2.84 -55.16
C MET A 910 -35.53 -1.61 -54.25
N ALA A 911 -36.64 -1.02 -53.82
CA ALA A 911 -36.64 0.13 -52.93
C ALA A 911 -35.85 -0.10 -51.63
N LYS A 912 -35.89 -1.34 -51.10
CA LYS A 912 -35.30 -1.72 -49.81
C LYS A 912 -34.00 -2.53 -49.94
N GLN A 913 -33.43 -2.67 -51.16
CA GLN A 913 -32.33 -3.60 -51.42
C GLN A 913 -31.04 -3.30 -50.63
N GLN A 914 -30.85 -2.05 -50.19
CA GLN A 914 -29.74 -1.63 -49.33
C GLN A 914 -29.98 -1.88 -47.83
N GLY A 915 -31.18 -2.35 -47.46
CA GLY A 915 -31.62 -2.60 -46.09
C GLY A 915 -32.82 -1.75 -45.69
N GLU A 916 -33.71 -2.30 -44.87
CA GLU A 916 -34.90 -1.58 -44.40
C GLU A 916 -34.56 -0.42 -43.46
N PHE A 917 -33.41 -0.48 -42.76
CA PHE A 917 -32.96 0.61 -41.90
C PHE A 917 -32.71 1.90 -42.69
N GLU A 918 -31.82 1.86 -43.69
CA GLU A 918 -31.46 3.06 -44.49
C GLU A 918 -32.60 3.57 -45.36
N SER A 919 -33.55 2.71 -45.72
CA SER A 919 -34.74 3.09 -46.49
C SER A 919 -35.87 3.54 -45.55
N LEU A 920 -36.67 2.60 -45.04
CA LEU A 920 -37.92 2.90 -44.34
C LEU A 920 -37.70 3.61 -42.99
N HIS A 921 -36.85 3.04 -42.13
CA HIS A 921 -36.72 3.50 -40.76
C HIS A 921 -36.01 4.85 -40.68
N ARG A 922 -34.97 5.04 -41.51
CA ARG A 922 -34.27 6.31 -41.65
C ARG A 922 -35.21 7.41 -42.10
N ASP A 923 -36.07 7.12 -43.06
CA ASP A 923 -37.03 8.07 -43.59
C ASP A 923 -38.07 8.47 -42.53
N MET A 924 -38.52 7.51 -41.73
CA MET A 924 -39.38 7.75 -40.58
C MET A 924 -38.70 8.63 -39.52
N MET A 925 -37.43 8.36 -39.20
CA MET A 925 -36.65 9.17 -38.26
C MET A 925 -36.50 10.63 -38.73
N ILE A 926 -36.27 10.86 -40.03
CA ILE A 926 -36.13 12.22 -40.56
C ILE A 926 -37.48 12.91 -40.67
N GLY A 927 -38.50 12.22 -41.18
CA GLY A 927 -39.81 12.83 -41.44
C GLY A 927 -40.57 13.21 -40.17
N PHE A 928 -40.43 12.43 -39.10
CA PHE A 928 -41.09 12.68 -37.81
C PHE A 928 -40.13 13.17 -36.72
N GLY A 929 -38.84 13.30 -37.01
CA GLY A 929 -37.86 13.87 -36.10
C GLY A 929 -37.99 15.39 -35.97
N SER A 930 -37.04 16.01 -35.26
CA SER A 930 -36.99 17.46 -35.12
C SER A 930 -36.47 18.12 -36.40
N TRP A 931 -37.20 19.10 -36.91
CA TRP A 931 -36.79 19.89 -38.07
C TRP A 931 -36.17 21.21 -37.63
N GLU A 932 -35.26 21.74 -38.44
CA GLU A 932 -34.62 23.05 -38.18
C GLU A 932 -35.50 24.26 -38.59
N PHE A 933 -36.69 24.00 -39.14
CA PHE A 933 -37.66 25.01 -39.54
C PHE A 933 -39.10 24.46 -39.39
N ASP A 934 -40.06 25.36 -39.22
CA ASP A 934 -41.50 25.06 -39.28
C ASP A 934 -42.11 25.55 -40.60
N PRO A 935 -42.77 24.70 -41.40
CA PRO A 935 -43.36 25.11 -42.67
C PRO A 935 -44.34 26.29 -42.59
N MET A 936 -45.05 26.49 -41.48
CA MET A 936 -46.06 27.54 -41.35
C MET A 936 -45.48 28.89 -40.92
N ASP A 937 -44.46 28.89 -40.06
CA ASP A 937 -43.87 30.14 -39.54
C ASP A 937 -42.64 30.61 -40.34
N ASP A 938 -41.88 29.68 -40.93
CA ASP A 938 -40.57 29.98 -41.51
C ASP A 938 -40.54 30.10 -43.04
N LEU A 939 -41.62 29.71 -43.72
CA LEU A 939 -41.74 29.79 -45.18
C LEU A 939 -42.33 31.12 -45.62
N LYS A 940 -41.71 31.71 -46.64
CA LYS A 940 -42.24 32.87 -47.37
C LYS A 940 -42.74 32.41 -48.73
N ASN A 941 -43.70 33.14 -49.31
CA ASN A 941 -44.15 32.88 -50.67
C ASN A 941 -42.92 32.90 -51.62
N PRO A 942 -42.55 31.77 -52.24
CA PRO A 942 -41.42 31.73 -53.17
C PRO A 942 -41.73 32.42 -54.51
N PHE A 943 -43.01 32.72 -54.78
CA PHE A 943 -43.51 33.31 -56.03
C PHE A 943 -44.37 34.55 -55.77
N PRO A 944 -43.81 35.63 -55.20
CA PRO A 944 -44.57 36.84 -54.87
C PRO A 944 -45.06 37.60 -56.12
N ASN A 945 -44.51 37.34 -57.30
CA ASN A 945 -44.87 37.99 -58.56
C ASN A 945 -45.68 37.07 -59.49
N ASN A 946 -46.26 35.98 -58.96
CA ASN A 946 -46.98 34.95 -59.73
C ASN A 946 -46.16 34.31 -60.85
N GLU A 947 -44.83 34.26 -60.70
CA GLU A 947 -43.90 33.61 -61.63
C GLU A 947 -43.88 32.07 -61.52
N GLY A 948 -44.64 31.54 -60.57
CA GLY A 948 -44.81 30.12 -60.27
C GLY A 948 -45.91 29.93 -59.22
N SER A 949 -46.21 28.68 -58.87
CA SER A 949 -47.25 28.37 -57.89
C SER A 949 -46.88 27.18 -57.01
N VAL A 950 -47.49 27.13 -55.82
CA VAL A 950 -47.40 25.98 -54.92
C VAL A 950 -48.78 25.39 -54.75
N HIS A 951 -48.92 24.09 -55.02
CA HIS A 951 -50.20 23.39 -54.97
C HIS A 951 -50.13 22.24 -53.97
N LEU A 952 -51.20 22.06 -53.19
CA LEU A 952 -51.33 20.99 -52.21
C LEU A 952 -52.63 20.23 -52.45
N TRP A 953 -52.52 18.97 -52.87
CA TRP A 953 -53.67 18.09 -53.07
C TRP A 953 -53.83 17.10 -51.92
N GLN A 954 -55.06 16.93 -51.43
CA GLN A 954 -55.37 16.04 -50.33
C GLN A 954 -56.74 15.39 -50.53
N GLY A 955 -56.83 14.07 -50.33
CA GLY A 955 -58.12 13.38 -50.23
C GLY A 955 -58.74 13.56 -48.85
N ASP A 956 -60.05 13.80 -48.77
CA ASP A 956 -60.78 13.99 -47.52
C ASP A 956 -61.01 12.69 -46.72
N GLU A 957 -60.86 11.53 -47.37
CA GLU A 957 -60.92 10.18 -46.77
C GLU A 957 -59.53 9.54 -46.60
N ASP A 958 -58.45 10.31 -46.70
CA ASP A 958 -57.10 9.84 -46.44
C ASP A 958 -56.93 9.40 -44.97
N ARG A 959 -56.73 8.09 -44.77
CA ARG A 959 -56.56 7.48 -43.44
C ARG A 959 -55.10 7.38 -42.99
N LEU A 960 -54.14 7.71 -43.87
CA LEU A 960 -52.71 7.75 -43.54
C LEU A 960 -52.28 9.15 -43.12
N VAL A 961 -52.79 10.18 -43.80
CA VAL A 961 -52.50 11.57 -43.52
C VAL A 961 -53.81 12.31 -43.23
N PRO A 962 -54.10 12.63 -41.96
CA PRO A 962 -55.34 13.31 -41.60
C PRO A 962 -55.50 14.66 -42.33
N VAL A 963 -56.56 14.78 -43.14
CA VAL A 963 -56.87 15.99 -43.93
C VAL A 963 -56.98 17.26 -43.07
N VAL A 964 -57.39 17.12 -41.81
CA VAL A 964 -57.61 18.24 -40.88
C VAL A 964 -56.36 19.11 -40.69
N LEU A 965 -55.17 18.52 -40.69
CA LEU A 965 -53.92 19.26 -40.52
C LEU A 965 -53.51 19.97 -41.82
N GLN A 966 -53.83 19.40 -43.00
CA GLN A 966 -53.61 20.10 -44.28
C GLN A 966 -54.53 21.31 -44.44
N ARG A 967 -55.80 21.18 -44.04
CA ARG A 967 -56.74 22.32 -43.99
C ARG A 967 -56.19 23.45 -43.13
N TYR A 968 -55.57 23.11 -41.99
CA TYR A 968 -54.94 24.10 -41.12
C TYR A 968 -53.73 24.77 -41.79
N ILE A 969 -52.82 23.99 -42.38
CA ILE A 969 -51.67 24.53 -43.14
C ILE A 969 -52.14 25.47 -44.25
N ALA A 970 -53.11 25.06 -45.06
CA ALA A 970 -53.67 25.88 -46.13
C ALA A 970 -54.27 27.19 -45.62
N SER A 971 -54.93 27.17 -44.45
CA SER A 971 -55.47 28.38 -43.81
C SER A 971 -54.38 29.34 -43.32
N LYS A 972 -53.19 28.83 -42.98
CA LYS A 972 -52.05 29.62 -42.48
C LYS A 972 -51.13 30.11 -43.58
N ILE A 973 -51.06 29.38 -44.69
CA ILE A 973 -50.18 29.66 -45.82
C ILE A 973 -51.04 29.97 -47.05
N PRO A 974 -51.58 31.20 -47.18
CA PRO A 974 -52.62 31.53 -48.16
C PRO A 974 -52.13 31.53 -49.61
N TRP A 975 -50.81 31.53 -49.84
CA TRP A 975 -50.21 31.42 -51.18
C TRP A 975 -50.13 29.97 -51.70
N ILE A 976 -50.50 28.98 -50.89
CA ILE A 976 -50.67 27.60 -51.34
C ILE A 976 -52.06 27.42 -51.94
N HIS A 977 -52.12 26.95 -53.18
CA HIS A 977 -53.35 26.51 -53.81
C HIS A 977 -53.74 25.13 -53.26
N TYR A 978 -54.66 25.12 -52.30
CA TYR A 978 -55.17 23.89 -51.69
C TYR A 978 -56.30 23.28 -52.53
N HIS A 979 -56.18 21.98 -52.82
CA HIS A 979 -57.12 21.19 -53.60
C HIS A 979 -57.55 19.99 -52.78
N GLU A 980 -58.75 20.06 -52.22
CA GLU A 980 -59.34 18.95 -51.48
C GLU A 980 -60.22 18.12 -52.41
N LEU A 981 -59.99 16.81 -52.44
CA LEU A 981 -60.72 15.87 -53.29
C LEU A 981 -61.73 15.10 -52.44
N SER A 982 -63.01 15.22 -52.81
CA SER A 982 -64.10 14.60 -52.06
C SER A 982 -64.18 13.09 -52.33
N SER A 983 -64.41 12.32 -51.25
CA SER A 983 -64.44 10.85 -51.23
C SER A 983 -63.15 10.20 -51.74
N ALA A 984 -62.01 10.90 -51.62
CA ALA A 984 -60.73 10.43 -52.11
C ALA A 984 -59.82 9.94 -50.98
N GLY A 985 -59.19 8.78 -51.16
CA GLY A 985 -58.22 8.20 -50.20
C GLY A 985 -56.78 8.64 -50.44
N HIS A 986 -55.79 8.02 -49.80
CA HIS A 986 -54.36 8.39 -49.95
C HIS A 986 -53.81 8.08 -51.35
N LEU A 987 -54.37 7.08 -52.03
CA LEU A 987 -53.93 6.58 -53.33
C LEU A 987 -54.64 7.27 -54.51
N PHE A 988 -55.37 8.36 -54.28
CA PHE A 988 -56.05 9.12 -55.33
C PHE A 988 -55.19 9.45 -56.56
N PRO A 989 -53.85 9.68 -56.47
CA PRO A 989 -53.04 9.95 -57.66
C PRO A 989 -52.95 8.76 -58.62
N LEU A 990 -53.29 7.56 -58.18
CA LEU A 990 -53.34 6.35 -59.02
C LEU A 990 -54.72 6.15 -59.67
N ALA A 991 -55.72 6.98 -59.35
CA ALA A 991 -57.01 6.93 -60.01
C ALA A 991 -56.89 7.40 -61.48
N SER A 992 -57.63 6.73 -62.37
CA SER A 992 -57.61 7.03 -63.81
C SER A 992 -57.94 8.50 -64.08
N GLY A 993 -57.12 9.17 -64.90
CA GLY A 993 -57.30 10.58 -65.29
C GLY A 993 -56.93 11.62 -64.22
N MET A 994 -56.72 11.22 -62.96
CA MET A 994 -56.46 12.16 -61.86
C MET A 994 -55.13 12.92 -62.04
N ASN A 995 -54.04 12.21 -62.36
CA ASN A 995 -52.75 12.88 -62.58
C ASN A 995 -52.77 13.80 -63.80
N GLU A 996 -53.54 13.49 -64.85
CA GLU A 996 -53.67 14.40 -65.99
C GLU A 996 -54.34 15.71 -65.57
N ALA A 997 -55.43 15.64 -64.82
CA ALA A 997 -56.11 16.81 -64.27
C ALA A 997 -55.19 17.63 -63.35
N MET A 998 -54.49 16.96 -62.42
CA MET A 998 -53.55 17.63 -61.51
C MET A 998 -52.41 18.31 -62.27
N MET A 999 -51.86 17.67 -63.29
CA MET A 999 -50.75 18.19 -64.09
C MET A 999 -51.17 19.40 -64.94
N LYS A 1000 -52.37 19.36 -65.53
CA LYS A 1000 -52.95 20.53 -66.24
C LYS A 1000 -53.11 21.70 -65.26
N VAL A 1001 -53.76 21.49 -64.12
CA VAL A 1001 -53.92 22.51 -63.08
C VAL A 1001 -52.57 23.06 -62.60
N PHE A 1002 -51.56 22.21 -62.41
CA PHE A 1002 -50.26 22.60 -61.88
C PHE A 1002 -49.42 23.41 -62.89
N LEU A 1003 -49.42 23.01 -64.16
CA LEU A 1003 -48.50 23.55 -65.16
C LEU A 1003 -49.10 24.68 -66.02
N THR A 1004 -50.42 24.66 -66.24
CA THR A 1004 -51.12 25.65 -67.07
C THR A 1004 -52.07 26.53 -66.28
N GLY A 1005 -52.49 26.11 -65.08
CA GLY A 1005 -53.48 26.82 -64.26
C GLY A 1005 -54.92 26.64 -64.75
N GLU A 1006 -55.15 25.81 -65.79
CA GLU A 1006 -56.47 25.46 -66.28
C GLU A 1006 -57.13 24.48 -65.31
N LYS A 1007 -58.34 24.82 -64.83
CA LYS A 1007 -59.13 24.02 -63.87
C LYS A 1007 -60.06 23.05 -64.55
#